data_AF-A0AAV1GI23-F1
#
_entry.id   AF-A0AAV1GI23-F1
#
_cell.length_a   1.000
_cell.length_b   1.000
_cell.length_c   1.000
_cell.angle_alpha   90.00
_cell.angle_beta   90.00
_cell.angle_gamma   90.00
#
_symmetry.space_group_name_H-M   'P 1'
#
loop_
_entity.id
_entity.type
_entity.pdbx_description
1 polymer ?
#
loop_
_entity_poly.entity_id
_entity_poly.type
_entity_poly.pdbx_seq_one_letter_code
_entity_poly.pdbx_strand_id
1 'polypeptide(L)'
;MEFDDIATENSQAVIDAALPFNYDVERFLRTEEEFYMPVHAAFHPDPTSLHLSWDIDGVILEVTTFAALKAPMPYIYLPTSHHSFPAKAQWPFLKKHLPLREMSAEVMKEWRRVYGVNLGTAEGGWVMILSLVPADKVIPSNILISEAAAKNLTEDVAADVARAVVSQLINLGPMEMTRLSIQKNNIFELAKFRLFRDDQSMFLALIDTAIDSLELPNGVAVLRTVGQLGGQESKPIMLLDILSSMDHIRSCTVHAACSIRHVDPDVDLMWSRWGINKLAGSRGNVFSNLSIHEAANYQSNLDGRPMDVNQKLWSLFKVGNVSPTLNFLQLYCDCPHRPQFPFYKHPISGVIACCGLLHKNSTKAMDKRAREYLQHFRDLSVKGIFHLPARVEGVLLFTQDIPHTLSSFTLMEEKALLDLLSQEAMLLPFKSVEGDGIRNLHFAVVDHIVDRMVEMVKEKGRDVISCLVAGLTAAQLKFFPHVHYRTYKGTKRVNWKNDAYALLRPEGEPETAETRAIKLNELVAQELLERALTEDGHLERYREWGMPWLPMVLSRIPPEVKKEDRKMDLVVYLSCLAIIMNGGFVHFAKLKDLHKSLPVSQKRLLDIRLRSVFSLKTICRDTVLYRLADDIPTTLPATRNPYRGRKGREEEAQEEEPADPGLDESTSQLLVEEDSRQARSISMARPAGKRTKWSPQELALVRDTGDLEADYKSYVKDCFDSDIPHRSKQSFKAMRWRMRDN
;
A
#
# COMPACT_ATOMS: atom_id res chain seq x y z
N MET A 1 33.25 6.11 -10.78
CA MET A 1 33.07 7.42 -10.13
C MET A 1 32.99 7.14 -8.66
N GLU A 2 33.79 7.84 -7.85
CA GLU A 2 33.79 7.65 -6.40
C GLU A 2 32.52 8.26 -5.79
N PHE A 3 32.18 7.90 -4.56
CA PHE A 3 30.93 8.32 -3.91
C PHE A 3 30.81 9.84 -3.82
N ASP A 4 31.89 10.52 -3.42
CA ASP A 4 31.93 11.97 -3.27
C ASP A 4 31.85 12.72 -4.60
N ASP A 5 32.40 12.15 -5.67
CA ASP A 5 32.27 12.67 -7.03
C ASP A 5 30.78 12.65 -7.46
N ILE A 6 30.10 11.53 -7.22
CA ILE A 6 28.66 11.39 -7.51
C ILE A 6 27.84 12.37 -6.67
N ALA A 7 28.17 12.51 -5.39
CA ALA A 7 27.47 13.45 -4.50
C ALA A 7 27.59 14.90 -4.98
N THR A 8 28.77 15.28 -5.48
CA THR A 8 29.04 16.61 -6.04
C THR A 8 28.32 16.79 -7.39
N GLU A 9 28.37 15.80 -8.28
CA GLU A 9 27.67 15.85 -9.58
C GLU A 9 26.16 15.95 -9.42
N ASN A 10 25.57 15.15 -8.51
CA ASN A 10 24.14 15.21 -8.20
C ASN A 10 23.73 16.59 -7.71
N SER A 11 24.53 17.23 -6.84
CA SER A 11 24.26 18.59 -6.38
C SER A 11 24.48 19.64 -7.46
N GLN A 12 25.51 19.50 -8.28
CA GLN A 12 25.74 20.41 -9.40
C GLN A 12 24.58 20.36 -10.39
N ALA A 13 24.02 19.17 -10.64
CA ALA A 13 22.83 19.03 -11.48
C ALA A 13 21.61 19.78 -10.89
N VAL A 14 21.47 19.79 -9.57
CA VAL A 14 20.42 20.57 -8.87
C VAL A 14 20.68 22.07 -9.01
N ILE A 15 21.92 22.51 -8.81
CA ILE A 15 22.34 23.91 -8.91
C ILE A 15 22.19 24.42 -10.35
N ASP A 16 22.68 23.68 -11.34
CA ASP A 16 22.56 23.99 -12.77
C ASP A 16 21.11 24.05 -13.22
N ALA A 17 20.21 23.27 -12.62
CA ALA A 17 18.79 23.39 -12.86
C ALA A 17 18.19 24.69 -12.28
N ALA A 18 18.78 25.26 -11.22
CA ALA A 18 18.32 26.49 -10.58
C ALA A 18 18.98 27.77 -11.14
N LEU A 19 20.23 27.69 -11.60
CA LEU A 19 21.05 28.80 -12.08
C LEU A 19 20.43 29.63 -13.22
N PRO A 20 19.78 29.06 -14.26
CA PRO A 20 19.12 29.82 -15.32
C PRO A 20 18.05 30.79 -14.82
N PHE A 21 17.59 30.58 -13.60
CA PHE A 21 16.56 31.38 -12.95
C PHE A 21 17.15 32.37 -11.95
N ASN A 22 18.47 32.47 -11.83
CA ASN A 22 19.15 33.32 -10.84
C ASN A 22 18.65 33.06 -9.41
N TYR A 23 18.34 31.79 -9.11
CA TYR A 23 17.70 31.36 -7.85
C TYR A 23 16.37 32.07 -7.55
N ASP A 24 15.76 32.72 -8.54
CA ASP A 24 14.40 33.24 -8.44
C ASP A 24 13.43 32.06 -8.49
N VAL A 25 12.91 31.72 -7.32
CA VAL A 25 11.95 30.63 -7.13
C VAL A 25 10.70 30.85 -7.99
N GLU A 26 10.22 32.10 -8.13
CA GLU A 26 9.03 32.40 -8.93
C GLU A 26 9.30 32.14 -10.42
N ARG A 27 10.47 32.57 -10.92
CA ARG A 27 10.88 32.32 -12.30
C ARG A 27 11.16 30.82 -12.56
N PHE A 28 11.79 30.14 -11.61
CA PHE A 28 12.02 28.69 -11.64
C PHE A 28 10.68 27.94 -11.75
N LEU A 29 9.70 28.27 -10.90
CA LEU A 29 8.40 27.59 -10.84
C LEU A 29 7.50 27.89 -12.06
N ARG A 30 7.68 29.03 -12.74
CA ARG A 30 6.89 29.47 -13.91
C ARG A 30 7.39 28.96 -15.26
N THR A 31 8.60 28.41 -15.33
CA THR A 31 9.26 28.09 -16.60
C THR A 31 8.56 26.95 -17.36
N GLU A 32 8.44 27.07 -18.69
CA GLU A 32 7.81 26.06 -19.57
C GLU A 32 8.80 25.00 -20.09
N GLU A 33 10.10 25.27 -19.94
CA GLU A 33 11.19 24.41 -20.40
C GLU A 33 11.35 23.20 -19.47
N GLU A 34 11.47 22.01 -20.05
CA GLU A 34 11.80 20.79 -19.31
C GLU A 34 13.28 20.85 -18.94
N PHE A 35 13.59 20.85 -17.64
CA PHE A 35 14.95 20.63 -17.19
C PHE A 35 15.20 19.14 -16.93
N TYR A 36 16.32 18.64 -17.44
CA TYR A 36 16.79 17.30 -17.17
C TYR A 36 17.87 17.39 -16.09
N MET A 37 17.60 16.81 -14.93
CA MET A 37 18.55 16.72 -13.84
C MET A 37 19.04 15.27 -13.76
N PRO A 38 20.21 14.94 -14.33
CA PRO A 38 20.79 13.63 -14.13
C PRO A 38 21.17 13.50 -12.66
N VAL A 39 20.65 12.45 -12.01
CA VAL A 39 21.08 12.07 -10.67
C VAL A 39 21.41 10.59 -10.67
N HIS A 40 22.45 10.25 -9.92
CA HIS A 40 23.08 8.94 -9.96
C HIS A 40 23.10 8.32 -8.58
N ALA A 41 22.60 7.09 -8.51
CA ALA A 41 22.76 6.24 -7.35
C ALA A 41 24.22 5.84 -7.18
N ALA A 42 24.67 5.71 -5.93
CA ALA A 42 26.05 5.41 -5.59
C ALA A 42 26.14 4.15 -4.71
N PHE A 43 27.19 3.36 -4.97
CA PHE A 43 27.70 2.38 -4.03
C PHE A 43 28.49 3.12 -2.95
N HIS A 44 28.47 2.61 -1.72
CA HIS A 44 29.22 3.18 -0.61
C HIS A 44 30.31 2.21 -0.14
N PRO A 45 31.54 2.31 -0.67
CA PRO A 45 32.59 1.33 -0.40
C PRO A 45 33.26 1.48 0.97
N ASP A 46 33.24 2.69 1.55
CA ASP A 46 33.91 2.99 2.82
C ASP A 46 32.89 3.04 3.98
N PRO A 47 32.84 2.05 4.88
CA PRO A 47 31.92 2.09 6.01
C PRO A 47 32.26 3.21 7.02
N THR A 48 33.48 3.74 7.02
CA THR A 48 33.93 4.72 8.03
C THR A 48 33.42 6.14 7.79
N SER A 49 32.96 6.46 6.58
CA SER A 49 32.34 7.77 6.28
C SER A 49 30.83 7.80 6.48
N LEU A 50 30.25 6.74 7.05
CA LEU A 50 28.85 6.70 7.47
C LEU A 50 28.70 6.81 8.99
N HIS A 51 27.72 7.59 9.42
CA HIS A 51 27.23 7.61 10.79
C HIS A 51 25.88 6.89 10.87
N LEU A 52 25.85 5.78 11.61
CA LEU A 52 24.66 4.97 11.84
C LEU A 52 24.07 5.27 13.22
N SER A 53 22.79 5.62 13.26
CA SER A 53 22.04 5.86 14.50
C SER A 53 20.91 4.85 14.60
N TRP A 54 20.86 4.13 15.73
CA TRP A 54 19.92 3.05 15.97
C TRP A 54 18.89 3.46 17.01
N ASP A 55 17.62 3.17 16.75
CA ASP A 55 16.54 3.49 17.68
C ASP A 55 15.36 2.52 17.55
N ILE A 56 14.59 2.42 18.63
CA ILE A 56 13.31 1.72 18.65
C ILE A 56 12.21 2.77 18.50
N ASP A 57 11.52 2.74 17.36
CA ASP A 57 10.44 3.68 17.08
C ASP A 57 9.11 3.25 17.73
N GLY A 58 9.03 1.99 18.19
CA GLY A 58 7.85 1.52 18.90
C GLY A 58 7.89 0.05 19.29
N VAL A 59 7.12 -0.28 20.33
CA VAL A 59 6.96 -1.62 20.87
C VAL A 59 5.50 -1.89 21.15
N ILE A 60 5.02 -3.08 20.79
CA ILE A 60 3.70 -3.58 21.18
C ILE A 60 3.86 -4.93 21.83
N LEU A 61 3.28 -5.07 23.01
CA LEU A 61 3.21 -6.31 23.77
C LEU A 61 1.77 -6.80 23.76
N GLU A 62 1.55 -8.04 23.32
CA GLU A 62 0.35 -8.78 23.65
C GLU A 62 0.54 -9.41 25.02
N VAL A 63 -0.32 -9.05 25.98
CA VAL A 63 -0.20 -9.50 27.36
C VAL A 63 -1.32 -10.45 27.76
N THR A 64 -1.04 -11.41 28.63
CA THR A 64 -2.06 -12.30 29.18
C THR A 64 -2.98 -11.60 30.17
N THR A 65 -2.43 -10.65 30.93
CA THR A 65 -3.07 -9.90 32.02
C THR A 65 -2.53 -8.48 32.06
N PHE A 66 -3.40 -7.50 32.30
CA PHE A 66 -2.97 -6.12 32.55
C PHE A 66 -2.33 -5.96 33.93
N ALA A 67 -2.69 -6.77 34.93
CA ALA A 67 -2.10 -6.75 36.28
C ALA A 67 -0.58 -6.99 36.31
N ALA A 68 0.00 -7.53 35.23
CA ALA A 68 1.44 -7.62 35.06
C ALA A 68 2.11 -6.25 34.85
N LEU A 69 1.38 -5.19 34.51
CA LEU A 69 1.93 -3.85 34.27
C LEU A 69 2.48 -3.22 35.55
N LYS A 70 3.80 -3.03 35.57
CA LYS A 70 4.57 -2.42 36.65
C LYS A 70 4.79 -0.92 36.43
N ALA A 71 4.85 -0.48 35.18
CA ALA A 71 5.00 0.94 34.84
C ALA A 71 3.89 1.76 35.53
N PRO A 72 4.21 2.83 36.28
CA PRO A 72 3.21 3.57 37.02
C PRO A 72 2.15 4.16 36.10
N MET A 73 0.88 3.96 36.43
CA MET A 73 -0.25 4.43 35.65
C MET A 73 -1.11 5.37 36.50
N PRO A 74 -1.01 6.70 36.34
CA PRO A 74 -1.70 7.64 37.21
C PRO A 74 -3.22 7.69 36.97
N TYR A 75 -3.70 7.23 35.81
CA TYR A 75 -5.10 7.26 35.45
C TYR A 75 -5.53 6.01 34.68
N ILE A 76 -6.71 5.52 35.01
CA ILE A 76 -7.46 4.54 34.22
C ILE A 76 -8.68 5.25 33.60
N TYR A 77 -9.03 4.84 32.38
CA TYR A 77 -10.15 5.34 31.60
C TYR A 77 -11.09 4.18 31.27
N LEU A 78 -12.20 4.06 31.99
CA LEU A 78 -13.24 3.06 31.71
C LEU A 78 -14.56 3.78 31.37
N PRO A 79 -15.12 3.58 30.17
CA PRO A 79 -16.37 4.24 29.80
C PRO A 79 -17.54 3.70 30.64
N THR A 80 -18.24 4.58 31.35
CA THR A 80 -19.49 4.24 32.04
C THR A 80 -20.73 4.40 31.14
N SER A 81 -20.56 5.00 29.95
CA SER A 81 -21.58 5.13 28.92
C SER A 81 -20.99 5.22 27.51
N HIS A 82 -21.78 4.88 26.48
CA HIS A 82 -21.40 4.92 25.05
C HIS A 82 -20.80 6.23 24.55
N HIS A 83 -21.07 7.35 25.24
CA HIS A 83 -20.62 8.67 24.81
C HIS A 83 -19.32 9.12 25.48
N SER A 84 -18.79 8.36 26.45
CA SER A 84 -17.65 8.80 27.26
C SER A 84 -16.31 8.57 26.57
N PHE A 85 -16.16 7.46 25.83
CA PHE A 85 -14.94 7.12 25.09
C PHE A 85 -15.28 6.36 23.80
N PRO A 86 -15.18 7.00 22.62
CA PRO A 86 -15.51 6.33 21.37
C PRO A 86 -14.48 5.25 21.08
N ALA A 87 -14.95 4.06 20.72
CA ALA A 87 -14.07 3.01 20.24
C ALA A 87 -13.33 3.47 18.98
N LYS A 88 -12.04 3.12 18.89
CA LYS A 88 -11.15 3.52 17.78
C LYS A 88 -10.82 2.32 16.93
N ALA A 89 -10.79 2.51 15.61
CA ALA A 89 -10.35 1.49 14.67
C ALA A 89 -8.88 1.12 14.97
N GLN A 90 -8.61 -0.16 15.16
CA GLN A 90 -7.29 -0.67 15.56
C GLN A 90 -6.51 -1.23 14.38
N TRP A 91 -7.13 -1.49 13.24
CA TRP A 91 -6.41 -2.01 12.07
C TRP A 91 -5.20 -1.16 11.64
N PRO A 92 -5.26 0.19 11.57
CA PRO A 92 -4.09 1.00 11.21
C PRO A 92 -2.92 0.81 12.18
N PHE A 93 -3.22 0.52 13.44
CA PHE A 93 -2.27 0.24 14.50
C PHE A 93 -1.77 -1.21 14.39
N LEU A 94 -2.64 -2.21 14.49
CA LEU A 94 -2.28 -3.63 14.62
C LEU A 94 -1.74 -4.30 13.36
N LYS A 95 -2.04 -3.81 12.15
CA LYS A 95 -1.70 -4.52 10.89
C LYS A 95 -0.21 -4.87 10.71
N LYS A 96 0.71 -4.13 11.35
CA LYS A 96 2.16 -4.41 11.31
C LYS A 96 2.61 -5.46 12.35
N HIS A 97 1.76 -5.77 13.33
CA HIS A 97 2.08 -6.51 14.55
C HIS A 97 1.38 -7.87 14.63
N LEU A 98 0.68 -8.26 13.57
CA LEU A 98 -0.07 -9.50 13.50
C LEU A 98 0.61 -10.45 12.49
N PRO A 99 0.59 -11.77 12.73
CA PRO A 99 1.05 -12.76 11.76
C PRO A 99 0.01 -12.92 10.64
N LEU A 100 -0.08 -11.92 9.76
CA LEU A 100 -1.12 -11.84 8.72
C LEU A 100 -1.13 -13.04 7.76
N ARG A 101 0.00 -13.76 7.65
CA ARG A 101 0.14 -14.96 6.80
C ARG A 101 -0.62 -16.17 7.28
N GLU A 102 -0.96 -16.19 8.56
CA GLU A 102 -1.72 -17.27 9.17
C GLU A 102 -3.23 -17.04 9.07
N MET A 103 -3.65 -15.89 8.52
CA MET A 103 -5.04 -15.47 8.48
C MET A 103 -5.70 -15.79 7.13
N SER A 104 -6.94 -16.28 7.16
CA SER A 104 -7.75 -16.43 5.94
C SER A 104 -8.18 -15.08 5.39
N ALA A 105 -8.52 -15.02 4.09
CA ALA A 105 -8.96 -13.79 3.45
C ALA A 105 -10.25 -13.21 4.08
N GLU A 106 -11.14 -14.06 4.59
CA GLU A 106 -12.37 -13.63 5.25
C GLU A 106 -12.09 -13.07 6.65
N VAL A 107 -11.24 -13.73 7.44
CA VAL A 107 -10.80 -13.23 8.75
C VAL A 107 -10.06 -11.89 8.61
N MET A 108 -9.25 -11.72 7.56
CA MET A 108 -8.60 -10.44 7.25
C MET A 108 -9.60 -9.29 7.01
N LYS A 109 -10.80 -9.56 6.49
CA LYS A 109 -11.84 -8.52 6.34
C LYS A 109 -12.39 -8.08 7.70
N GLU A 110 -12.51 -9.00 8.65
CA GLU A 110 -12.92 -8.70 10.03
C GLU A 110 -11.83 -7.93 10.78
N TRP A 111 -10.56 -8.34 10.65
CA TRP A 111 -9.42 -7.63 11.25
C TRP A 111 -9.33 -6.17 10.82
N ARG A 112 -9.66 -5.86 9.56
CA ARG A 112 -9.74 -4.48 9.05
C ARG A 112 -10.79 -3.62 9.75
N ARG A 113 -11.73 -4.26 10.45
CA ARG A 113 -12.88 -3.65 11.15
C ARG A 113 -12.80 -3.85 12.66
N VAL A 114 -11.64 -4.22 13.21
CA VAL A 114 -11.42 -4.33 14.65
C VAL A 114 -11.41 -2.94 15.29
N TYR A 115 -12.10 -2.84 16.42
CA TYR A 115 -12.13 -1.68 17.27
C TYR A 115 -11.55 -2.00 18.65
N GLY A 116 -11.10 -0.95 19.33
CA GLY A 116 -10.56 -1.05 20.68
C GLY A 116 -10.69 0.26 21.44
N VAL A 117 -10.54 0.15 22.75
CA VAL A 117 -10.61 1.26 23.72
C VAL A 117 -9.28 1.39 24.44
N ASN A 118 -8.83 2.63 24.61
CA ASN A 118 -7.68 2.95 25.45
C ASN A 118 -8.15 3.00 26.91
N LEU A 119 -7.62 2.12 27.73
CA LEU A 119 -7.96 1.97 29.13
C LEU A 119 -7.04 2.77 30.07
N GLY A 120 -5.92 3.28 29.60
CA GLY A 120 -4.93 3.93 30.45
C GLY A 120 -3.64 4.28 29.73
N THR A 121 -2.88 5.19 30.31
CA THR A 121 -1.53 5.52 29.85
C THR A 121 -0.59 5.52 31.03
N ALA A 122 0.39 4.61 31.00
CA ALA A 122 1.44 4.53 31.99
C ALA A 122 2.60 5.48 31.66
N GLU A 123 3.45 5.73 32.65
CA GLU A 123 4.69 6.49 32.50
C GLU A 123 5.53 5.95 31.35
N GLY A 124 6.27 6.84 30.68
CA GLY A 124 6.97 6.50 29.43
C GLY A 124 6.08 6.49 28.19
N GLY A 125 4.77 6.73 28.32
CA GLY A 125 3.86 6.82 27.16
C GLY A 125 3.31 5.47 26.69
N TRP A 126 3.38 4.44 27.55
CA TRP A 126 2.80 3.12 27.29
C TRP A 126 1.28 3.18 27.40
N VAL A 127 0.59 2.76 26.35
CA VAL A 127 -0.86 2.79 26.26
C VAL A 127 -1.42 1.39 26.45
N MET A 128 -2.40 1.26 27.35
CA MET A 128 -3.12 0.02 27.62
C MET A 128 -4.39 -0.02 26.75
N ILE A 129 -4.49 -0.99 25.84
CA ILE A 129 -5.57 -1.07 24.86
C ILE A 129 -6.26 -2.43 24.95
N LEU A 130 -7.59 -2.39 25.04
CA LEU A 130 -8.48 -3.53 24.94
C LEU A 130 -9.15 -3.52 23.55
N SER A 131 -8.95 -4.58 22.76
CA SER A 131 -9.54 -4.69 21.42
C SER A 131 -10.40 -5.93 21.28
N LEU A 132 -11.48 -5.85 20.51
CA LEU A 132 -12.29 -7.02 20.14
C LEU A 132 -11.89 -7.54 18.79
N VAL A 133 -11.41 -8.78 18.75
CA VAL A 133 -10.79 -9.40 17.58
C VAL A 133 -11.47 -10.72 17.22
N PRO A 134 -11.32 -11.21 15.98
CA PRO A 134 -11.68 -12.58 15.65
C PRO A 134 -10.92 -13.57 16.54
N ALA A 135 -11.62 -14.55 17.10
CA ALA A 135 -11.03 -15.56 17.97
C ALA A 135 -10.18 -16.59 17.22
N ASP A 136 -10.48 -16.81 15.94
CA ASP A 136 -9.82 -17.78 15.07
C ASP A 136 -9.16 -17.08 13.89
N LYS A 137 -8.03 -17.62 13.40
CA LYS A 137 -7.28 -17.04 12.27
C LYS A 137 -7.85 -17.47 10.92
N VAL A 138 -8.61 -18.57 10.89
CA VAL A 138 -9.16 -19.20 9.69
C VAL A 138 -10.67 -19.01 9.60
N ILE A 139 -11.39 -19.19 10.72
CA ILE A 139 -12.86 -19.17 10.78
C ILE A 139 -13.37 -17.75 11.15
N PRO A 140 -14.15 -17.08 10.29
CA PRO A 140 -14.69 -15.75 10.58
C PRO A 140 -15.83 -15.79 11.62
N SER A 141 -15.94 -14.74 12.44
CA SER A 141 -17.02 -14.58 13.42
C SER A 141 -18.36 -14.21 12.79
N ASN A 142 -18.34 -13.60 11.60
CA ASN A 142 -19.41 -12.89 10.91
C ASN A 142 -19.96 -11.65 11.63
N ILE A 143 -19.70 -11.47 12.92
CA ILE A 143 -20.17 -10.34 13.73
C ILE A 143 -19.33 -9.09 13.45
N LEU A 144 -18.01 -9.26 13.34
CA LEU A 144 -17.06 -8.17 13.09
C LEU A 144 -17.03 -7.71 11.62
N ILE A 145 -17.92 -8.24 10.77
CA ILE A 145 -18.03 -7.83 9.37
C ILE A 145 -18.65 -6.43 9.26
N SER A 146 -19.55 -5.99 10.14
CA SER A 146 -20.08 -4.62 10.04
C SER A 146 -19.26 -3.66 10.89
N GLU A 147 -18.76 -2.57 10.30
CA GLU A 147 -18.02 -1.53 11.02
C GLU A 147 -18.82 -0.96 12.20
N ALA A 148 -20.11 -0.68 11.99
CA ALA A 148 -21.00 -0.20 13.03
C ALA A 148 -21.24 -1.25 14.12
N ALA A 149 -21.39 -2.53 13.75
CA ALA A 149 -21.60 -3.60 14.72
C ALA A 149 -20.35 -3.84 15.57
N ALA A 150 -19.17 -3.92 14.95
CA ALA A 150 -17.89 -4.09 15.64
C ALA A 150 -17.62 -2.94 16.61
N LYS A 151 -17.90 -1.71 16.17
CA LYS A 151 -17.76 -0.52 17.02
C LYS A 151 -18.71 -0.56 18.22
N ASN A 152 -20.01 -0.78 18.00
CA ASN A 152 -21.00 -0.82 19.08
C ASN A 152 -20.68 -1.93 20.07
N LEU A 153 -20.37 -3.14 19.59
CA LEU A 153 -19.99 -4.27 20.45
C LEU A 153 -18.76 -3.95 21.31
N THR A 154 -17.76 -3.25 20.75
CA THR A 154 -16.58 -2.83 21.50
C THR A 154 -16.93 -1.84 22.62
N GLU A 155 -17.84 -0.90 22.34
CA GLU A 155 -18.32 0.06 23.34
C GLU A 155 -19.19 -0.61 24.42
N ASP A 156 -20.04 -1.55 24.04
CA ASP A 156 -20.85 -2.39 24.95
C ASP A 156 -19.95 -3.16 25.92
N VAL A 157 -18.97 -3.90 25.38
CA VAL A 157 -18.02 -4.68 26.18
C VAL A 157 -17.21 -3.79 27.12
N ALA A 158 -16.74 -2.64 26.66
CA ALA A 158 -16.01 -1.70 27.52
C ALA A 158 -16.87 -1.18 28.68
N ALA A 159 -18.17 -0.93 28.42
CA ALA A 159 -19.12 -0.52 29.45
C ALA A 159 -19.46 -1.67 30.41
N ASP A 160 -19.54 -2.92 29.93
CA ASP A 160 -19.70 -4.11 30.78
C ASP A 160 -18.50 -4.31 31.72
N VAL A 161 -17.27 -4.17 31.20
CA VAL A 161 -16.06 -4.19 32.03
C VAL A 161 -16.15 -3.12 33.12
N ALA A 162 -16.51 -1.89 32.76
CA ALA A 162 -16.67 -0.81 33.73
C ALA A 162 -17.72 -1.17 34.81
N ARG A 163 -18.91 -1.66 34.42
CA ARG A 163 -19.96 -2.09 35.35
C ARG A 163 -19.49 -3.20 36.29
N ALA A 164 -18.79 -4.19 35.76
CA ALA A 164 -18.27 -5.30 36.56
C ALA A 164 -17.19 -4.84 37.54
N VAL A 165 -16.32 -3.91 37.16
CA VAL A 165 -15.34 -3.29 38.08
C VAL A 165 -16.07 -2.51 39.19
N VAL A 166 -17.08 -1.70 38.86
CA VAL A 166 -17.89 -0.98 39.87
C VAL A 166 -18.53 -1.96 40.85
N SER A 167 -19.13 -3.05 40.35
CA SER A 167 -19.72 -4.10 41.18
C SER A 167 -18.70 -4.72 42.13
N GLN A 168 -17.49 -5.02 41.64
CA GLN A 168 -16.41 -5.54 42.46
C GLN A 168 -15.95 -4.52 43.54
N LEU A 169 -15.83 -3.24 43.17
CA LEU A 169 -15.44 -2.17 44.11
C LEU A 169 -16.45 -1.99 45.25
N ILE A 170 -17.76 -2.09 44.97
CA ILE A 170 -18.83 -2.01 45.98
C ILE A 170 -18.72 -3.15 47.01
N ASN A 171 -18.27 -4.32 46.58
CA ASN A 171 -18.16 -5.51 47.41
C ASN A 171 -16.82 -5.63 48.15
N LEU A 172 -15.95 -4.61 48.06
CA LEU A 172 -14.68 -4.59 48.79
C LEU A 172 -14.92 -4.49 50.31
N GLY A 173 -14.08 -5.18 51.08
CA GLY A 173 -14.14 -5.12 52.54
C GLY A 173 -13.77 -3.73 53.09
N PRO A 174 -14.10 -3.42 54.36
CA PRO A 174 -13.87 -2.11 54.95
C PRO A 174 -12.42 -1.62 54.89
N MET A 175 -11.43 -2.53 55.01
CA MET A 175 -10.02 -2.19 54.89
C MET A 175 -9.64 -1.73 53.48
N GLU A 176 -10.10 -2.44 52.45
CA GLU A 176 -9.81 -2.11 51.06
C GLU A 176 -10.41 -0.75 50.67
N MET A 177 -11.59 -0.42 51.21
CA MET A 177 -12.23 0.89 51.02
C MET A 177 -11.42 2.07 51.60
N THR A 178 -10.42 1.82 52.45
CA THR A 178 -9.51 2.86 52.97
C THR A 178 -8.41 3.27 52.00
N ARG A 179 -8.24 2.57 50.88
CA ARG A 179 -7.23 2.87 49.88
C ARG A 179 -7.42 4.26 49.28
N LEU A 180 -6.31 4.96 49.06
CA LEU A 180 -6.32 6.35 48.58
C LEU A 180 -6.98 6.48 47.20
N SER A 181 -6.78 5.50 46.31
CA SER A 181 -7.43 5.50 44.99
C SER A 181 -8.95 5.42 45.11
N ILE A 182 -9.50 4.76 46.12
CA ILE A 182 -10.95 4.72 46.36
C ILE A 182 -11.41 6.02 47.02
N GLN A 183 -10.74 6.46 48.08
CA GLN A 183 -11.14 7.65 48.84
C GLN A 183 -11.12 8.96 48.03
N LYS A 184 -10.24 9.05 47.02
CA LYS A 184 -10.05 10.26 46.21
C LYS A 184 -10.88 10.28 44.93
N ASN A 185 -11.63 9.22 44.64
CA ASN A 185 -12.43 9.11 43.42
C ASN A 185 -13.88 8.75 43.75
N ASN A 186 -14.77 8.96 42.77
CA ASN A 186 -16.11 8.41 42.80
C ASN A 186 -16.08 7.00 42.17
N ILE A 187 -16.35 5.96 42.95
CA ILE A 187 -16.30 4.57 42.47
C ILE A 187 -17.35 4.26 41.40
N PHE A 188 -18.39 5.09 41.25
CA PHE A 188 -19.39 4.96 40.19
C PHE A 188 -19.00 5.68 38.89
N GLU A 189 -17.90 6.46 38.90
CA GLU A 189 -17.44 7.25 37.75
C GLU A 189 -15.99 6.90 37.40
N LEU A 190 -15.84 5.87 36.54
CA LEU A 190 -14.53 5.36 36.13
C LEU A 190 -13.98 6.02 34.85
N ALA A 191 -14.67 7.04 34.34
CA ALA A 191 -14.28 7.72 33.10
C ALA A 191 -12.88 8.32 33.17
N LYS A 192 -12.48 8.84 34.35
CA LYS A 192 -11.12 9.28 34.63
C LYS A 192 -10.80 8.96 36.09
N PHE A 193 -10.41 7.72 36.35
CA PHE A 193 -10.15 7.23 37.69
C PHE A 193 -8.68 7.45 38.05
N ARG A 194 -8.40 8.26 39.07
CA ARG A 194 -7.02 8.48 39.55
C ARG A 194 -6.54 7.25 40.31
N LEU A 195 -5.42 6.71 39.89
CA LEU A 195 -4.81 5.52 40.48
C LEU A 195 -3.51 5.89 41.18
N PHE A 196 -3.39 5.48 42.44
CA PHE A 196 -2.15 5.59 43.21
C PHE A 196 -1.33 4.32 43.04
N ARG A 197 0.00 4.47 43.09
CA ARG A 197 0.97 3.40 42.77
C ARG A 197 0.73 2.12 43.57
N ASP A 198 0.47 2.24 44.86
CA ASP A 198 0.30 1.09 45.78
C ASP A 198 -1.02 0.33 45.54
N ASP A 199 -1.96 0.94 44.82
CA ASP A 199 -3.26 0.34 44.51
C ASP A 199 -3.31 -0.21 43.06
N GLN A 200 -2.29 0.05 42.24
CA GLN A 200 -2.31 -0.25 40.81
C GLN A 200 -2.55 -1.73 40.50
N SER A 201 -1.80 -2.63 41.14
CA SER A 201 -1.92 -4.08 40.92
C SER A 201 -3.32 -4.59 41.24
N MET A 202 -3.94 -4.09 42.31
CA MET A 202 -5.29 -4.45 42.70
C MET A 202 -6.32 -4.00 41.65
N PHE A 203 -6.27 -2.73 41.23
CA PHE A 203 -7.22 -2.22 40.22
C PHE A 203 -7.07 -2.91 38.87
N LEU A 204 -5.84 -3.17 38.43
CA LEU A 204 -5.59 -3.91 37.19
C LEU A 204 -6.11 -5.35 37.29
N ALA A 205 -5.98 -6.00 38.45
CA ALA A 205 -6.56 -7.33 38.68
C ALA A 205 -8.10 -7.32 38.66
N LEU A 206 -8.76 -6.26 39.16
CA LEU A 206 -10.21 -6.10 39.04
C LEU A 206 -10.65 -5.97 37.58
N ILE A 207 -9.87 -5.25 36.76
CA ILE A 207 -10.11 -5.11 35.32
C ILE A 207 -9.92 -6.46 34.62
N ASP A 208 -8.85 -7.19 34.91
CA ASP A 208 -8.64 -8.52 34.32
C ASP A 208 -9.78 -9.49 34.69
N THR A 209 -10.17 -9.53 35.97
CA THR A 209 -11.30 -10.33 36.44
C THR A 209 -12.60 -9.95 35.73
N ALA A 210 -12.85 -8.65 35.54
CA ALA A 210 -14.00 -8.18 34.79
C ALA A 210 -13.97 -8.65 33.33
N ILE A 211 -12.81 -8.52 32.65
CA ILE A 211 -12.64 -8.96 31.26
C ILE A 211 -12.82 -10.48 31.13
N ASP A 212 -12.22 -11.26 32.04
CA ASP A 212 -12.28 -12.73 32.01
C ASP A 212 -13.69 -13.26 32.32
N SER A 213 -14.53 -12.46 32.98
CA SER A 213 -15.94 -12.79 33.26
C SER A 213 -16.92 -12.48 32.12
N LEU A 214 -16.46 -11.84 31.03
CA LEU A 214 -17.34 -11.42 29.94
C LEU A 214 -17.86 -12.62 29.12
N GLU A 215 -19.16 -12.62 28.85
CA GLU A 215 -19.77 -13.50 27.86
C GLU A 215 -19.68 -12.86 26.47
N LEU A 216 -18.69 -13.27 25.69
CA LEU A 216 -18.50 -12.76 24.33
C LEU A 216 -19.29 -13.59 23.32
N PRO A 217 -19.79 -12.96 22.24
CA PRO A 217 -20.38 -13.70 21.12
C PRO A 217 -19.40 -14.71 20.52
N ASN A 218 -19.93 -15.83 20.03
CA ASN A 218 -19.13 -16.88 19.41
C ASN A 218 -18.21 -16.34 18.30
N GLY A 219 -16.94 -16.73 18.34
CA GLY A 219 -15.94 -16.32 17.36
C GLY A 219 -15.30 -14.94 17.61
N VAL A 220 -15.64 -14.25 18.70
CA VAL A 220 -15.01 -13.01 19.13
C VAL A 220 -14.14 -13.26 20.36
N ALA A 221 -12.96 -12.66 20.40
CA ALA A 221 -12.04 -12.70 21.53
C ALA A 221 -11.60 -11.29 21.93
N VAL A 222 -11.09 -11.18 23.16
CA VAL A 222 -10.44 -9.97 23.65
C VAL A 222 -8.94 -10.06 23.42
N LEU A 223 -8.37 -9.02 22.81
CA LEU A 223 -6.93 -8.81 22.70
C LEU A 223 -6.50 -7.71 23.68
N ARG A 224 -5.60 -8.07 24.59
CA ARG A 224 -4.97 -7.15 25.54
C ARG A 224 -3.60 -6.72 25.00
N THR A 225 -3.42 -5.43 24.79
CA THR A 225 -2.15 -4.88 24.31
C THR A 225 -1.64 -3.75 25.18
N VAL A 226 -0.33 -3.71 25.35
CA VAL A 226 0.39 -2.60 25.97
C VAL A 226 1.45 -2.16 24.98
N GLY A 227 1.43 -0.90 24.56
CA GLY A 227 2.34 -0.44 23.51
C GLY A 227 2.71 1.02 23.58
N GLN A 228 3.86 1.35 23.02
CA GLN A 228 4.39 2.70 22.86
C GLN A 228 4.85 2.83 21.41
N LEU A 229 4.40 3.86 20.68
CA LEU A 229 4.80 4.13 19.30
C LEU A 229 5.26 5.58 19.14
N GLY A 230 6.17 5.82 18.19
CA GLY A 230 6.73 7.14 17.86
C GLY A 230 7.72 7.66 18.90
N GLY A 231 8.39 6.76 19.63
CA GLY A 231 9.28 7.12 20.75
C GLY A 231 10.71 7.50 20.33
N GLN A 232 11.18 6.98 19.19
CA GLN A 232 12.60 7.04 18.75
C GLN A 232 13.58 6.83 19.91
N GLU A 233 13.41 5.73 20.65
CA GLU A 233 14.21 5.44 21.84
C GLU A 233 15.56 4.83 21.44
N SER A 234 16.64 5.57 21.70
CA SER A 234 18.01 5.12 21.43
C SER A 234 18.54 4.18 22.51
N LYS A 235 17.99 4.25 23.72
CA LYS A 235 18.40 3.39 24.83
C LYS A 235 17.73 2.02 24.73
N PRO A 236 18.39 0.96 25.21
CA PRO A 236 17.74 -0.33 25.32
C PRO A 236 16.49 -0.27 26.23
N ILE A 237 15.41 -0.90 25.79
CA ILE A 237 14.17 -1.02 26.55
C ILE A 237 14.19 -2.36 27.29
N MET A 238 14.10 -2.31 28.62
CA MET A 238 13.97 -3.50 29.46
C MET A 238 12.49 -3.84 29.64
N LEU A 239 12.04 -4.98 29.14
CA LEU A 239 10.63 -5.38 29.25
C LEU A 239 10.18 -5.60 30.70
N LEU A 240 11.12 -5.97 31.59
CA LEU A 240 10.87 -6.13 33.03
C LEU A 240 10.80 -4.80 33.82
N ASP A 241 11.11 -3.67 33.18
CA ASP A 241 10.81 -2.35 33.75
C ASP A 241 9.33 -1.98 33.52
N ILE A 242 8.71 -2.58 32.49
CA ILE A 242 7.33 -2.34 32.10
C ILE A 242 6.40 -3.38 32.74
N LEU A 243 6.80 -4.65 32.73
CA LEU A 243 6.01 -5.78 33.22
C LEU A 243 6.70 -6.50 34.39
N SER A 244 5.92 -7.19 35.22
CA SER A 244 6.41 -7.95 36.37
C SER A 244 7.14 -9.25 36.00
N SER A 245 6.76 -9.90 34.89
CA SER A 245 7.37 -11.13 34.39
C SER A 245 7.25 -11.21 32.86
N MET A 246 8.20 -11.91 32.24
CA MET A 246 8.16 -12.24 30.81
C MET A 246 7.05 -13.26 30.47
N ASP A 247 6.66 -14.10 31.44
CA ASP A 247 5.61 -15.13 31.24
C ASP A 247 4.24 -14.54 30.89
N HIS A 248 4.07 -13.23 31.15
CA HIS A 248 2.86 -12.51 30.82
C HIS A 248 2.83 -11.99 29.38
N ILE A 249 3.91 -12.13 28.62
CA ILE A 249 4.00 -11.66 27.23
C ILE A 249 3.75 -12.83 26.29
N ARG A 250 2.66 -12.77 25.52
CA ARG A 250 2.35 -13.76 24.48
C ARG A 250 3.13 -13.50 23.20
N SER A 251 3.21 -12.23 22.82
CA SER A 251 3.96 -11.80 21.66
C SER A 251 4.49 -10.38 21.88
N CYS A 252 5.63 -10.10 21.26
CA CYS A 252 6.26 -8.79 21.27
C CYS A 252 6.55 -8.39 19.83
N THR A 253 6.13 -7.18 19.45
CA THR A 253 6.52 -6.59 18.18
C THR A 253 7.36 -5.35 18.41
N VAL A 254 8.48 -5.23 17.69
CA VAL A 254 9.43 -4.12 17.83
C VAL A 254 9.67 -3.47 16.47
N HIS A 255 9.58 -2.14 16.43
CA HIS A 255 10.01 -1.32 15.30
C HIS A 255 11.48 -0.98 15.49
N ALA A 256 12.36 -1.78 14.91
CA ALA A 256 13.79 -1.53 14.90
C ALA A 256 14.14 -0.66 13.69
N ALA A 257 14.88 0.42 13.91
CA ALA A 257 15.26 1.34 12.85
C ALA A 257 16.72 1.77 12.91
N CYS A 258 17.26 2.10 11.74
CA CYS A 258 18.57 2.69 11.57
C CYS A 258 18.46 3.90 10.64
N SER A 259 18.94 5.05 11.13
CA SER A 259 19.19 6.23 10.31
C SER A 259 20.64 6.25 9.86
N ILE A 260 20.85 6.46 8.56
CA ILE A 260 22.13 6.45 7.88
C ILE A 260 22.41 7.89 7.45
N ARG A 261 23.55 8.42 7.90
CA ARG A 261 24.05 9.75 7.56
C ARG A 261 25.48 9.64 7.07
N HIS A 262 25.91 10.61 6.28
CA HIS A 262 27.32 10.76 5.98
C HIS A 262 28.02 11.51 7.13
N VAL A 263 29.31 11.26 7.35
CA VAL A 263 30.11 11.97 8.37
C VAL A 263 30.34 13.44 8.01
N ASP A 264 30.39 13.74 6.71
CA ASP A 264 30.34 15.12 6.22
C ASP A 264 28.90 15.63 6.34
N PRO A 265 28.63 16.63 7.21
CA PRO A 265 27.29 17.17 7.40
C PRO A 265 26.74 17.83 6.13
N ASP A 266 27.58 18.19 5.16
CA ASP A 266 27.13 18.78 3.92
C ASP A 266 26.59 17.74 2.93
N VAL A 267 26.68 16.44 3.24
CA VAL A 267 26.17 15.36 2.39
C VAL A 267 24.84 14.80 2.92
N ASP A 268 23.78 14.98 2.14
CA ASP A 268 22.48 14.37 2.36
C ASP A 268 22.38 13.00 1.67
N LEU A 269 21.69 12.04 2.30
CA LEU A 269 21.59 10.66 1.81
C LEU A 269 20.12 10.25 1.67
N MET A 270 19.69 9.92 0.47
CA MET A 270 18.36 9.33 0.24
C MET A 270 18.49 7.90 -0.27
N TRP A 271 17.39 7.15 -0.26
CA TRP A 271 17.36 5.86 -0.94
C TRP A 271 17.17 6.03 -2.44
N SER A 272 17.94 5.28 -3.22
CA SER A 272 17.81 5.18 -4.68
C SER A 272 16.64 4.26 -5.05
N ARG A 273 15.81 4.72 -5.98
CA ARG A 273 14.75 3.94 -6.62
C ARG A 273 15.35 2.77 -7.40
N TRP A 274 16.44 2.99 -8.13
CA TRP A 274 17.13 1.93 -8.85
C TRP A 274 17.58 0.81 -7.91
N GLY A 275 18.22 1.17 -6.79
CA GLY A 275 18.66 0.21 -5.78
C GLY A 275 17.48 -0.54 -5.17
N ILE A 276 16.44 0.18 -4.76
CA ILE A 276 15.21 -0.41 -4.22
C ILE A 276 14.60 -1.39 -5.21
N ASN A 277 14.39 -1.02 -6.48
CA ASN A 277 13.75 -1.88 -7.48
C ASN A 277 14.56 -3.15 -7.81
N LYS A 278 15.87 -3.16 -7.54
CA LYS A 278 16.71 -4.35 -7.70
C LYS A 278 16.48 -5.36 -6.58
N LEU A 279 16.08 -4.90 -5.39
CA LEU A 279 15.99 -5.72 -4.19
C LEU A 279 14.57 -5.91 -3.68
N ALA A 280 13.65 -5.03 -4.01
CA ALA A 280 12.23 -5.16 -3.75
C ALA A 280 11.55 -5.75 -4.98
N GLY A 281 10.70 -6.75 -4.76
CA GLY A 281 9.86 -7.32 -5.80
C GLY A 281 8.59 -6.51 -6.05
N SER A 282 7.71 -7.02 -6.89
CA SER A 282 6.59 -6.27 -7.48
C SER A 282 5.45 -5.96 -6.51
N ARG A 283 5.50 -6.50 -5.30
CA ARG A 283 4.38 -6.45 -4.34
C ARG A 283 4.49 -5.34 -3.30
N GLY A 284 5.67 -4.75 -3.14
CA GLY A 284 5.83 -3.56 -2.29
C GLY A 284 5.54 -2.28 -3.06
N ASN A 285 5.35 -1.19 -2.33
CA ASN A 285 5.07 0.12 -2.93
C ASN A 285 6.32 1.00 -2.89
N VAL A 286 6.69 1.57 -4.04
CA VAL A 286 7.80 2.51 -4.18
C VAL A 286 7.27 3.89 -4.55
N PHE A 287 7.53 4.88 -3.71
CA PHE A 287 7.06 6.25 -3.85
C PHE A 287 8.26 7.18 -4.06
N SER A 288 8.13 8.21 -4.89
CA SER A 288 9.22 9.20 -5.03
C SER A 288 9.31 10.08 -3.80
N ASN A 289 10.52 10.50 -3.46
CA ASN A 289 10.82 11.41 -2.36
C ASN A 289 11.23 12.78 -2.90
N LEU A 290 10.79 13.86 -2.26
CA LEU A 290 11.05 15.26 -2.65
C LEU A 290 10.82 15.58 -4.13
N SER A 291 9.93 14.84 -4.82
CA SER A 291 9.73 14.95 -6.27
C SER A 291 10.98 14.65 -7.12
N ILE A 292 11.99 14.01 -6.55
CA ILE A 292 13.12 13.46 -7.30
C ILE A 292 12.77 12.01 -7.63
N HIS A 293 12.60 11.66 -8.91
CA HIS A 293 12.15 10.31 -9.30
C HIS A 293 13.09 9.22 -8.77
N GLU A 294 14.40 9.46 -8.84
CA GLU A 294 15.41 8.51 -8.39
C GLU A 294 15.51 8.46 -6.86
N ALA A 295 15.05 9.46 -6.11
CA ALA A 295 14.93 9.37 -4.67
C ALA A 295 13.62 8.68 -4.32
N ALA A 296 13.64 7.60 -3.53
CA ALA A 296 12.43 6.85 -3.26
C ALA A 296 12.27 6.44 -1.80
N ASN A 297 11.02 6.26 -1.40
CA ASN A 297 10.62 5.53 -0.21
C ASN A 297 10.00 4.20 -0.65
N TYR A 298 10.19 3.16 0.15
CA TYR A 298 9.66 1.82 -0.05
C TYR A 298 8.86 1.37 1.17
N GLN A 299 7.74 0.68 0.95
CA GLN A 299 6.99 -0.03 1.99
C GLN A 299 6.60 -1.41 1.49
N SER A 300 6.85 -2.44 2.30
CA SER A 300 6.42 -3.81 1.99
C SER A 300 4.90 -3.98 2.07
N ASN A 301 4.39 -5.03 1.43
CA ASN A 301 2.97 -5.40 1.48
C ASN A 301 2.50 -5.80 2.89
N LEU A 302 1.26 -5.46 3.22
CA LEU A 302 0.55 -5.85 4.46
C LEU A 302 -0.77 -6.55 4.11
N ASP A 303 -0.70 -7.51 3.19
CA ASP A 303 -1.85 -8.20 2.61
C ASP A 303 -1.94 -9.68 3.00
N GLY A 304 -1.12 -10.13 3.96
CA GLY A 304 -1.10 -11.52 4.44
C GLY A 304 -0.33 -12.50 3.56
N ARG A 305 0.33 -12.06 2.50
CA ARG A 305 1.18 -12.95 1.69
C ARG A 305 2.67 -12.73 2.03
N PRO A 306 3.57 -13.65 1.61
CA PRO A 306 5.01 -13.50 1.82
C PRO A 306 5.54 -12.15 1.34
N MET A 307 6.49 -11.57 2.07
CA MET A 307 7.13 -10.33 1.66
C MET A 307 8.04 -10.61 0.46
N ASP A 308 7.84 -9.86 -0.61
CA ASP A 308 8.60 -9.99 -1.85
C ASP A 308 9.83 -9.07 -1.82
N VAL A 309 10.84 -9.46 -1.03
CA VAL A 309 12.12 -8.73 -0.91
C VAL A 309 13.29 -9.70 -0.96
N ASN A 310 14.39 -9.24 -1.52
CA ASN A 310 15.62 -10.01 -1.71
C ASN A 310 16.25 -10.41 -0.38
N GLN A 311 16.96 -11.54 -0.39
CA GLN A 311 17.67 -12.08 0.78
C GLN A 311 18.64 -11.09 1.44
N LYS A 312 19.26 -10.18 0.67
CA LYS A 312 20.15 -9.13 1.20
C LYS A 312 19.42 -8.15 2.15
N LEU A 313 18.18 -7.78 1.84
CA LEU A 313 17.35 -6.95 2.73
C LEU A 313 16.85 -7.76 3.94
N TRP A 314 16.54 -9.04 3.75
CA TRP A 314 16.17 -9.93 4.85
C TRP A 314 17.31 -10.14 5.85
N SER A 315 18.56 -10.23 5.39
CA SER A 315 19.72 -10.45 6.28
C SER A 315 19.97 -9.30 7.24
N LEU A 316 19.40 -8.12 6.99
CA LEU A 316 19.50 -6.98 7.92
C LEU A 316 18.86 -7.26 9.27
N PHE A 317 17.93 -8.21 9.38
CA PHE A 317 17.12 -8.44 10.59
C PHE A 317 17.33 -9.83 11.20
N LYS A 318 18.50 -10.44 10.97
CA LYS A 318 18.85 -11.75 11.57
C LYS A 318 19.51 -11.53 12.92
N VAL A 319 18.86 -11.94 14.01
CA VAL A 319 19.29 -11.67 15.38
C VAL A 319 19.91 -12.91 16.03
N GLY A 320 21.19 -13.18 15.74
CA GLY A 320 21.89 -14.33 16.31
C GLY A 320 21.15 -15.66 16.11
N ASN A 321 20.81 -16.35 17.21
CA ASN A 321 20.03 -17.60 17.20
C ASN A 321 18.51 -17.38 17.27
N VAL A 322 18.05 -16.15 17.49
CA VAL A 322 16.62 -15.82 17.55
C VAL A 322 16.17 -15.41 16.16
N SER A 323 15.12 -16.04 15.65
CA SER A 323 14.58 -15.74 14.33
C SER A 323 13.25 -15.02 14.46
N PRO A 324 13.24 -13.69 14.72
CA PRO A 324 12.00 -12.93 14.64
C PRO A 324 11.42 -13.01 13.24
N THR A 325 10.09 -12.89 13.15
CA THR A 325 9.43 -12.75 11.86
C THR A 325 9.42 -11.27 11.47
N LEU A 326 10.06 -10.92 10.36
CA LEU A 326 9.91 -9.59 9.76
C LEU A 326 8.53 -9.49 9.09
N ASN A 327 7.65 -8.71 9.73
CA ASN A 327 6.29 -8.49 9.25
C ASN A 327 6.19 -7.30 8.28
N PHE A 328 7.05 -6.31 8.45
CA PHE A 328 7.03 -5.08 7.65
C PHE A 328 8.44 -4.52 7.48
N LEU A 329 8.74 -4.04 6.28
CA LEU A 329 9.98 -3.34 5.94
C LEU A 329 9.64 -2.01 5.29
N GLN A 330 10.31 -0.95 5.75
CA GLN A 330 10.22 0.36 5.16
C GLN A 330 11.61 0.96 4.98
N LEU A 331 11.85 1.54 3.81
CA LEU A 331 13.02 2.36 3.50
C LEU A 331 12.49 3.76 3.19
N TYR A 332 12.93 4.79 3.89
CA TYR A 332 12.41 6.12 3.65
C TYR A 332 13.43 7.19 4.04
N CYS A 333 13.28 8.39 3.50
CA CYS A 333 13.99 9.55 4.04
C CYS A 333 13.22 10.10 5.25
N ASP A 334 13.94 10.31 6.36
CA ASP A 334 13.32 10.90 7.54
C ASP A 334 13.18 12.41 7.36
N CYS A 335 11.94 12.84 7.08
CA CYS A 335 11.57 14.24 6.96
C CYS A 335 10.68 14.64 8.15
N PRO A 336 10.76 15.88 8.68
CA PRO A 336 9.86 16.40 9.68
C PRO A 336 8.42 16.20 9.23
N HIS A 337 7.70 15.39 9.98
CA HIS A 337 6.29 15.16 9.79
C HIS A 337 5.63 15.20 11.16
N ARG A 338 4.45 15.80 11.25
CA ARG A 338 3.70 15.86 12.50
C ARG A 338 2.66 14.76 12.52
N PRO A 339 2.68 13.83 13.48
CA PRO A 339 1.60 12.88 13.68
C PRO A 339 0.42 13.61 14.35
N GLN A 340 -0.27 14.50 13.64
CA GLN A 340 -1.48 15.14 14.16
C GLN A 340 -2.62 15.18 13.13
N PHE A 341 -3.81 14.85 13.65
CA PHE A 341 -5.15 14.80 13.05
C PHE A 341 -5.57 13.50 12.33
N PRO A 342 -6.81 13.03 12.57
CA PRO A 342 -7.33 11.84 11.89
C PRO A 342 -7.46 12.14 10.40
N PHE A 343 -6.54 11.58 9.61
CA PHE A 343 -6.68 11.26 8.18
C PHE A 343 -7.42 12.27 7.30
N TYR A 344 -6.97 13.51 7.22
CA TYR A 344 -7.28 14.30 6.03
C TYR A 344 -6.08 14.20 5.09
N LYS A 345 -6.25 13.47 3.98
CA LYS A 345 -5.28 13.48 2.90
C LYS A 345 -4.97 14.93 2.58
N HIS A 346 -3.68 15.28 2.60
CA HIS A 346 -3.23 16.64 2.44
C HIS A 346 -3.88 17.26 1.20
N PRO A 347 -4.72 18.30 1.36
CA PRO A 347 -5.61 18.72 0.30
C PRO A 347 -4.87 19.38 -0.84
N ILE A 348 -3.72 20.00 -0.61
CA ILE A 348 -2.92 20.60 -1.68
C ILE A 348 -2.42 19.52 -2.63
N SER A 349 -2.03 18.35 -2.12
CA SER A 349 -1.66 17.22 -2.97
C SER A 349 -2.87 16.71 -3.77
N GLY A 350 -4.08 16.81 -3.23
CA GLY A 350 -5.32 16.51 -3.95
C GLY A 350 -5.74 17.59 -4.95
N VAL A 351 -5.66 18.87 -4.59
CA VAL A 351 -5.95 20.02 -5.47
C VAL A 351 -4.99 20.01 -6.65
N ILE A 352 -3.70 19.81 -6.39
CA ILE A 352 -2.71 19.77 -7.46
C ILE A 352 -2.87 18.47 -8.28
N ALA A 353 -3.11 17.31 -7.66
CA ALA A 353 -3.31 16.05 -8.39
C ALA A 353 -4.60 16.03 -9.22
N CYS A 354 -5.60 16.81 -8.82
CA CYS A 354 -6.86 16.92 -9.53
C CYS A 354 -7.00 18.23 -10.29
N CYS A 355 -5.94 19.03 -10.46
CA CYS A 355 -5.96 20.33 -11.15
C CYS A 355 -7.11 21.26 -10.69
N GLY A 356 -7.37 21.32 -9.37
CA GLY A 356 -8.46 22.10 -8.78
C GLY A 356 -9.81 21.40 -8.70
N LEU A 357 -9.95 20.18 -9.24
CA LEU A 357 -11.20 19.42 -9.25
C LEU A 357 -11.28 18.48 -8.05
N LEU A 358 -11.66 19.03 -6.90
CA LEU A 358 -11.91 18.22 -5.71
C LEU A 358 -13.38 17.84 -5.57
N HIS A 359 -13.62 16.65 -5.02
CA HIS A 359 -14.94 16.26 -4.54
C HIS A 359 -15.47 17.28 -3.53
N LYS A 360 -16.77 17.60 -3.59
CA LYS A 360 -17.40 18.65 -2.75
C LYS A 360 -17.13 18.50 -1.25
N ASN A 361 -17.03 17.26 -0.75
CA ASN A 361 -16.71 17.01 0.66
C ASN A 361 -15.24 17.34 1.00
N SER A 362 -14.32 17.12 0.06
CA SER A 362 -12.91 17.49 0.21
C SER A 362 -12.75 19.00 0.19
N THR A 363 -13.46 19.70 -0.71
CA THR A 363 -13.54 21.17 -0.72
C THR A 363 -14.10 21.70 0.60
N LYS A 364 -15.24 21.21 1.09
CA LYS A 364 -15.79 21.65 2.38
C LYS A 364 -14.85 21.39 3.58
N ALA A 365 -14.17 20.24 3.59
CA ALA A 365 -13.22 19.90 4.65
C ALA A 365 -11.99 20.81 4.61
N MET A 366 -11.54 21.20 3.42
CA MET A 366 -10.50 22.18 3.24
C MET A 366 -10.92 23.55 3.77
N ASP A 367 -12.12 24.04 3.45
CA ASP A 367 -12.60 25.39 3.79
C ASP A 367 -12.54 25.56 5.30
N LYS A 368 -13.03 24.53 5.99
CA LYS A 368 -13.10 24.47 7.45
C LYS A 368 -11.73 24.45 8.13
N ARG A 369 -10.67 23.99 7.46
CA ARG A 369 -9.36 23.67 8.06
C ARG A 369 -8.17 24.36 7.42
N ALA A 370 -8.41 25.25 6.47
CA ALA A 370 -7.37 25.86 5.67
C ALA A 370 -6.33 26.67 6.47
N ARG A 371 -6.73 27.27 7.59
CA ARG A 371 -5.79 27.90 8.54
C ARG A 371 -4.85 26.87 9.21
N GLU A 372 -5.36 25.68 9.55
CA GLU A 372 -4.56 24.57 10.11
C GLU A 372 -3.53 24.08 9.08
N TYR A 373 -3.93 23.96 7.81
CA TYR A 373 -3.00 23.60 6.73
C TYR A 373 -1.90 24.65 6.53
N LEU A 374 -2.25 25.94 6.49
CA LEU A 374 -1.26 27.01 6.35
C LEU A 374 -0.27 27.05 7.53
N GLN A 375 -0.77 26.83 8.75
CA GLN A 375 0.08 26.73 9.93
C GLN A 375 1.01 25.52 9.87
N HIS A 376 0.53 24.39 9.34
CA HIS A 376 1.36 23.21 9.11
C HIS A 376 2.47 23.47 8.08
N PHE A 377 2.17 24.15 6.97
CA PHE A 377 3.19 24.53 5.98
C PHE A 377 4.27 25.43 6.54
N ARG A 378 3.88 26.45 7.31
CA ARG A 378 4.84 27.31 8.02
C ARG A 378 5.70 26.53 9.00
N ASP A 379 5.10 25.59 9.72
CA ASP A 379 5.84 24.70 10.62
C ASP A 379 6.86 23.85 9.86
N LEU A 380 6.46 23.28 8.71
CA LEU A 380 7.35 22.51 7.84
C LEU A 380 8.44 23.37 7.18
N SER A 381 8.13 24.59 6.75
CA SER A 381 9.10 25.50 6.13
C SER A 381 10.17 25.87 7.15
N VAL A 382 9.78 26.32 8.34
CA VAL A 382 10.69 26.67 9.44
C VAL A 382 11.54 25.46 9.87
N LYS A 383 10.96 24.26 9.88
CA LYS A 383 11.68 23.03 10.20
C LYS A 383 12.51 22.49 9.04
N GLY A 384 12.40 23.06 7.84
CA GLY A 384 12.95 22.61 6.57
C GLY A 384 14.48 22.60 6.46
N ILE A 385 15.17 23.25 7.41
CA ILE A 385 16.63 23.23 7.53
C ILE A 385 17.05 21.99 8.33
N PHE A 386 16.82 20.80 7.78
CA PHE A 386 17.18 19.54 8.40
C PHE A 386 17.97 18.67 7.42
N HIS A 387 18.89 17.86 7.93
CA HIS A 387 19.55 16.83 7.12
C HIS A 387 18.53 15.78 6.71
N LEU A 388 18.70 15.25 5.51
CA LEU A 388 17.82 14.23 4.94
C LEU A 388 18.50 12.87 5.08
N PRO A 389 18.38 12.15 6.23
CA PRO A 389 18.99 10.84 6.39
C PRO A 389 18.15 9.75 5.71
N ALA A 390 18.83 8.79 5.11
CA ALA A 390 18.23 7.55 4.68
C ALA A 390 17.92 6.71 5.93
N ARG A 391 16.69 6.22 6.04
CA ARG A 391 16.22 5.45 7.19
C ARG A 391 15.68 4.10 6.74
N VAL A 392 16.07 3.04 7.42
CA VAL A 392 15.52 1.69 7.29
C VAL A 392 14.80 1.33 8.59
N GLU A 393 13.59 0.81 8.48
CA GLU A 393 12.76 0.35 9.60
C GLU A 393 12.24 -1.05 9.29
N GLY A 394 12.43 -1.97 10.24
CA GLY A 394 11.84 -3.30 10.23
C GLY A 394 10.94 -3.52 11.43
N VAL A 395 9.78 -4.13 11.20
CA VAL A 395 8.87 -4.54 12.27
C VAL A 395 9.03 -6.03 12.52
N LEU A 396 9.61 -6.34 13.66
CA LEU A 396 10.01 -7.69 14.07
C LEU A 396 9.01 -8.24 15.08
N LEU A 397 8.39 -9.37 14.75
CA LEU A 397 7.46 -10.09 15.61
C LEU A 397 8.16 -11.28 16.28
N PHE A 398 8.10 -11.31 17.61
CA PHE A 398 8.53 -12.38 18.49
C PHE A 398 7.29 -13.06 19.09
N THR A 399 7.10 -14.35 18.78
CA THR A 399 6.07 -15.20 19.41
C THR A 399 6.68 -16.25 20.32
N GLN A 400 7.99 -16.46 20.22
CA GLN A 400 8.83 -17.35 21.02
C GLN A 400 10.16 -16.63 21.28
N ASP A 401 10.87 -17.04 22.34
CA ASP A 401 12.19 -16.51 22.69
C ASP A 401 12.25 -14.98 22.73
N ILE A 402 11.24 -14.35 23.34
CA ILE A 402 11.12 -12.89 23.42
C ILE A 402 12.32 -12.33 24.22
N PRO A 403 13.11 -11.41 23.64
CA PRO A 403 14.27 -10.84 24.34
C PRO A 403 13.84 -10.02 25.56
N HIS A 404 14.52 -10.19 26.69
CA HIS A 404 14.29 -9.37 27.89
C HIS A 404 14.63 -7.88 27.67
N THR A 405 15.62 -7.63 26.83
CA THR A 405 16.13 -6.31 26.48
C THR A 405 15.98 -6.11 24.98
N LEU A 406 15.30 -5.03 24.60
CA LEU A 406 15.14 -4.64 23.21
C LEU A 406 16.14 -3.54 22.88
N SER A 407 16.96 -3.73 21.85
CA SER A 407 17.84 -2.68 21.33
C SER A 407 17.93 -2.82 19.81
N SER A 408 17.69 -1.72 19.08
CA SER A 408 17.74 -1.78 17.61
C SER A 408 19.11 -2.21 17.08
N PHE A 409 20.21 -1.86 17.76
CA PHE A 409 21.56 -2.30 17.40
C PHE A 409 21.74 -3.82 17.47
N THR A 410 21.03 -4.49 18.38
CA THR A 410 21.06 -5.96 18.47
C THR A 410 20.06 -6.63 17.53
N LEU A 411 19.03 -5.88 17.10
CA LEU A 411 17.94 -6.39 16.26
C LEU A 411 18.22 -6.26 14.77
N MET A 412 19.26 -5.52 14.41
CA MET A 412 19.67 -5.27 13.04
C MET A 412 21.17 -5.53 12.87
N GLU A 413 21.54 -6.22 11.79
CA GLU A 413 22.93 -6.61 11.54
C GLU A 413 23.67 -5.49 10.79
N GLU A 414 24.48 -4.71 11.52
CA GLU A 414 25.27 -3.60 10.96
C GLU A 414 26.13 -4.04 9.78
N LYS A 415 26.82 -5.17 9.90
CA LYS A 415 27.68 -5.69 8.83
C LYS A 415 26.87 -5.97 7.56
N ALA A 416 25.68 -6.55 7.69
CA ALA A 416 24.83 -6.83 6.54
C ALA A 416 24.35 -5.53 5.86
N LEU A 417 24.12 -4.46 6.64
CA LEU A 417 23.79 -3.14 6.10
C LEU A 417 24.98 -2.55 5.32
N LEU A 418 26.18 -2.57 5.89
CA LEU A 418 27.39 -2.06 5.23
C LEU A 418 27.75 -2.87 3.97
N ASP A 419 27.65 -4.20 4.04
CA ASP A 419 27.83 -5.10 2.89
C ASP A 419 26.79 -4.82 1.79
N LEU A 420 25.54 -4.53 2.17
CA LEU A 420 24.51 -4.13 1.21
C LEU A 420 24.87 -2.81 0.52
N LEU A 421 25.25 -1.77 1.27
CA LEU A 421 25.55 -0.44 0.72
C LEU A 421 26.80 -0.42 -0.16
N SER A 422 27.78 -1.28 0.12
CA SER A 422 29.00 -1.43 -0.69
C SER A 422 28.78 -2.22 -1.98
N GLN A 423 27.85 -3.18 -1.99
CA GLN A 423 27.62 -4.06 -3.14
C GLN A 423 26.49 -3.61 -4.06
N GLU A 424 25.61 -2.74 -3.56
CA GLU A 424 24.43 -2.27 -4.27
C GLU A 424 24.35 -0.75 -4.21
N ALA A 425 24.09 -0.08 -5.34
CA ALA A 425 23.92 1.36 -5.38
C ALA A 425 22.56 1.77 -4.80
N MET A 426 22.45 1.70 -3.47
CA MET A 426 21.23 1.93 -2.70
C MET A 426 21.06 3.37 -2.26
N LEU A 427 22.13 4.16 -2.25
CA LEU A 427 22.10 5.54 -1.78
C LEU A 427 22.09 6.52 -2.95
N LEU A 428 21.43 7.64 -2.74
CA LEU A 428 21.42 8.80 -3.63
C LEU A 428 22.00 9.99 -2.85
N PRO A 429 23.30 10.29 -3.01
CA PRO A 429 23.97 11.33 -2.24
C PRO A 429 23.87 12.71 -2.88
N PHE A 430 23.82 13.76 -2.08
CA PHE A 430 23.89 15.16 -2.50
C PHE A 430 24.82 15.94 -1.57
N LYS A 431 25.93 16.45 -2.08
CA LYS A 431 26.88 17.28 -1.33
C LYS A 431 26.58 18.77 -1.50
N SER A 432 26.40 19.53 -0.42
CA SER A 432 26.25 20.98 -0.54
C SER A 432 27.56 21.60 -1.06
N VAL A 433 27.45 22.48 -2.05
CA VAL A 433 28.58 23.21 -2.64
C VAL A 433 28.38 24.69 -2.30
N GLU A 434 29.31 25.29 -1.56
CA GLU A 434 29.26 26.71 -1.15
C GLU A 434 27.99 27.12 -0.38
N GLY A 435 27.36 26.16 0.31
CA GLY A 435 26.10 26.38 0.98
C GLY A 435 24.89 26.37 0.05
N ASP A 436 25.03 25.93 -1.20
CA ASP A 436 23.92 25.57 -2.09
C ASP A 436 23.79 24.05 -2.16
N GLY A 437 22.56 23.55 -2.31
CA GLY A 437 22.29 22.12 -2.34
C GLY A 437 20.81 21.79 -2.30
N ILE A 438 20.48 20.50 -2.31
CA ILE A 438 19.09 20.05 -2.40
C ILE A 438 18.21 20.57 -1.27
N ARG A 439 18.76 20.72 -0.05
CA ARG A 439 18.09 21.29 1.12
C ARG A 439 17.66 22.74 0.89
N ASN A 440 18.57 23.57 0.40
CA ASN A 440 18.30 25.00 0.23
C ASN A 440 17.35 25.27 -0.93
N LEU A 441 17.45 24.51 -2.01
CA LEU A 441 16.45 24.56 -3.08
C LEU A 441 15.06 24.14 -2.56
N HIS A 442 14.98 23.02 -1.85
CA HIS A 442 13.71 22.56 -1.28
C HIS A 442 13.11 23.56 -0.29
N PHE A 443 13.93 24.10 0.62
CA PHE A 443 13.53 25.12 1.58
C PHE A 443 13.02 26.39 0.88
N ALA A 444 13.79 26.94 -0.07
CA ALA A 444 13.42 28.16 -0.78
C ALA A 444 12.10 28.00 -1.54
N VAL A 445 11.87 26.83 -2.16
CA VAL A 445 10.59 26.52 -2.83
C VAL A 445 9.44 26.42 -1.84
N VAL A 446 9.60 25.68 -0.74
CA VAL A 446 8.55 25.53 0.27
C VAL A 446 8.21 26.89 0.90
N ASP A 447 9.22 27.67 1.27
CA ASP A 447 9.05 28.99 1.90
C ASP A 447 8.34 29.99 0.98
N HIS A 448 8.75 30.06 -0.30
CA HIS A 448 8.07 30.89 -1.30
C HIS A 448 6.58 30.51 -1.47
N ILE A 449 6.27 29.21 -1.51
CA ILE A 449 4.89 28.72 -1.61
C ILE A 449 4.09 29.17 -0.38
N VAL A 450 4.67 29.06 0.81
CA VAL A 450 4.03 29.51 2.07
C VAL A 450 3.76 31.00 2.04
N ASP A 451 4.75 31.82 1.70
CA ASP A 451 4.62 33.28 1.70
C ASP A 451 3.56 33.74 0.70
N ARG A 452 3.54 33.16 -0.50
CA ARG A 452 2.53 33.49 -1.50
C ARG A 452 1.12 33.13 -1.03
N MET A 453 0.96 31.98 -0.35
CA MET A 453 -0.33 31.62 0.25
C MET A 453 -0.78 32.62 1.32
N VAL A 454 0.16 33.12 2.13
CA VAL A 454 -0.11 34.09 3.20
C VAL A 454 -0.54 35.45 2.64
N GLU A 455 0.19 35.97 1.65
CA GLU A 455 -0.13 37.23 0.99
C GLU A 455 -1.55 37.21 0.42
N MET A 456 -1.90 36.12 -0.25
CA MET A 456 -3.19 36.02 -0.92
C MET A 456 -4.36 35.91 0.06
N VAL A 457 -4.15 35.26 1.20
CA VAL A 457 -5.13 35.27 2.31
C VAL A 457 -5.34 36.68 2.85
N LYS A 458 -4.29 37.51 2.92
CA LYS A 458 -4.39 38.92 3.35
C LYS A 458 -5.06 39.80 2.30
N GLU A 459 -4.68 39.66 1.03
CA GLU A 459 -5.17 40.50 -0.08
C GLU A 459 -6.64 40.26 -0.43
N LYS A 460 -7.11 39.01 -0.40
CA LYS A 460 -8.44 38.67 -0.93
C LYS A 460 -9.57 38.66 0.09
N GLY A 461 -9.30 38.79 1.40
CA GLY A 461 -10.33 38.80 2.45
C GLY A 461 -11.33 37.64 2.38
N ARG A 462 -10.95 36.54 1.72
CA ARG A 462 -11.81 35.43 1.28
C ARG A 462 -11.30 34.13 1.86
N ASP A 463 -12.18 33.13 1.78
CA ASP A 463 -11.92 31.74 2.08
C ASP A 463 -10.50 31.32 1.62
N VAL A 464 -9.79 30.66 2.53
CA VAL A 464 -8.38 30.31 2.36
C VAL A 464 -8.20 29.26 1.25
N ILE A 465 -9.23 28.47 0.86
CA ILE A 465 -9.23 27.66 -0.37
C ILE A 465 -9.16 28.54 -1.60
N SER A 466 -10.06 29.53 -1.74
CA SER A 466 -10.03 30.43 -2.89
C SER A 466 -8.68 31.13 -3.00
N CYS A 467 -8.02 31.40 -1.87
CA CYS A 467 -6.67 31.98 -1.83
C CYS A 467 -5.57 30.94 -2.13
N LEU A 468 -5.70 29.69 -1.66
CA LEU A 468 -4.81 28.56 -1.94
C LEU A 468 -4.85 28.18 -3.43
N VAL A 469 -6.05 27.94 -3.96
CA VAL A 469 -6.27 27.64 -5.38
C VAL A 469 -5.82 28.82 -6.22
N ALA A 470 -6.22 30.05 -5.88
CA ALA A 470 -5.75 31.21 -6.62
C ALA A 470 -4.24 31.44 -6.46
N GLY A 471 -3.60 31.02 -5.38
CA GLY A 471 -2.15 31.17 -5.19
C GLY A 471 -1.36 30.17 -5.98
N LEU A 472 -1.80 28.91 -6.00
CA LEU A 472 -1.26 27.89 -6.89
C LEU A 472 -1.49 28.27 -8.37
N THR A 473 -2.66 28.84 -8.71
CA THR A 473 -3.00 29.32 -10.06
C THR A 473 -2.26 30.62 -10.45
N ALA A 474 -2.13 31.59 -9.53
CA ALA A 474 -1.49 32.89 -9.80
C ALA A 474 0.04 32.81 -9.79
N ALA A 475 0.61 31.92 -8.98
CA ALA A 475 2.03 31.57 -9.06
C ALA A 475 2.34 30.66 -10.26
N GLN A 476 1.31 30.23 -11.01
CA GLN A 476 1.44 29.38 -12.21
C GLN A 476 2.40 28.19 -11.98
N LEU A 477 2.35 27.59 -10.79
CA LEU A 477 3.33 26.63 -10.32
C LEU A 477 3.32 25.38 -11.20
N LYS A 478 4.36 25.19 -12.00
CA LYS A 478 4.54 24.01 -12.87
C LYS A 478 5.47 22.95 -12.27
N PHE A 479 6.34 23.33 -11.33
CA PHE A 479 7.35 22.43 -10.77
C PHE A 479 6.98 21.86 -9.39
N PHE A 480 6.43 20.66 -9.44
CA PHE A 480 6.90 19.53 -8.63
C PHE A 480 7.03 18.35 -9.60
N PRO A 481 8.22 18.09 -10.19
CA PRO A 481 8.32 17.12 -11.26
C PRO A 481 8.11 15.69 -10.73
N HIS A 482 7.35 14.90 -11.47
CA HIS A 482 7.69 13.49 -11.68
C HIS A 482 8.07 13.44 -13.16
N VAL A 483 9.28 12.98 -13.49
CA VAL A 483 9.73 12.87 -14.88
C VAL A 483 9.03 11.69 -15.55
N HIS A 484 8.50 11.91 -16.76
CA HIS A 484 7.91 10.89 -17.64
C HIS A 484 8.56 10.94 -19.01
N TYR A 485 8.72 9.76 -19.59
CA TYR A 485 9.41 9.50 -20.85
C TYR A 485 8.70 10.11 -22.06
N ARG A 486 9.50 10.55 -23.05
CA ARG A 486 9.01 10.96 -24.37
C ARG A 486 8.66 9.73 -25.20
N THR A 487 7.47 9.72 -25.80
CA THR A 487 7.18 8.77 -26.89
C THR A 487 7.90 9.20 -28.17
N TYR A 488 8.14 8.26 -29.09
CA TYR A 488 8.79 8.49 -30.40
C TYR A 488 8.08 9.54 -31.30
N LYS A 489 6.89 10.02 -30.89
CA LYS A 489 6.08 11.02 -31.59
C LYS A 489 6.10 12.42 -30.94
N GLY A 490 6.90 12.63 -29.90
CA GLY A 490 7.11 13.97 -29.32
C GLY A 490 5.96 14.50 -28.45
N THR A 491 4.96 13.68 -28.11
CA THR A 491 3.91 14.07 -27.16
C THR A 491 4.43 13.97 -25.72
N LYS A 492 4.40 15.09 -25.00
CA LYS A 492 4.77 15.19 -23.57
C LYS A 492 3.66 14.59 -22.70
N ARG A 493 4.02 13.72 -21.75
CA ARG A 493 3.14 13.20 -20.70
C ARG A 493 3.77 13.52 -19.35
N VAL A 494 2.96 13.82 -18.33
CA VAL A 494 3.38 13.97 -16.94
C VAL A 494 2.46 13.08 -16.11
N ASN A 495 3.00 12.28 -15.19
CA ASN A 495 2.25 11.49 -14.20
C ASN A 495 2.64 11.99 -12.80
N TRP A 496 1.66 12.09 -11.92
CA TRP A 496 1.82 12.77 -10.64
C TRP A 496 1.46 11.89 -9.42
N LYS A 497 1.40 10.59 -9.71
CA LYS A 497 1.22 9.40 -8.88
C LYS A 497 1.18 8.28 -9.91
N ASN A 498 1.64 7.08 -9.55
CA ASN A 498 1.76 5.91 -10.43
C ASN A 498 0.57 5.64 -11.39
N ASP A 499 -0.59 6.29 -11.23
CA ASP A 499 -1.82 6.01 -11.97
C ASP A 499 -2.55 7.25 -12.58
N ALA A 500 -1.97 8.48 -12.58
CA ALA A 500 -2.70 9.66 -13.10
C ALA A 500 -1.83 10.60 -13.96
N TYR A 501 -2.35 10.98 -15.13
CA TYR A 501 -1.70 11.87 -16.11
C TYR A 501 -2.25 13.30 -16.11
N ALA A 502 -1.37 14.31 -16.23
CA ALA A 502 -1.72 15.70 -16.48
C ALA A 502 -1.14 16.19 -17.82
N LEU A 503 -1.96 16.96 -18.56
CA LEU A 503 -1.59 17.65 -19.81
C LEU A 503 -1.52 19.16 -19.54
N LEU A 504 -0.36 19.77 -19.78
CA LEU A 504 -0.19 21.23 -19.72
C LEU A 504 -0.72 21.87 -21.00
N ARG A 505 -1.55 22.92 -20.86
CA ARG A 505 -2.08 23.71 -21.99
C ARG A 505 -1.84 25.21 -21.77
N PRO A 506 -1.48 25.95 -22.83
CA PRO A 506 -1.54 27.41 -22.83
C PRO A 506 -2.98 27.90 -22.66
N GLU A 507 -3.15 29.04 -21.99
CA GLU A 507 -4.46 29.64 -21.75
C GLU A 507 -5.11 30.11 -23.06
N GLY A 508 -6.40 29.79 -23.27
CA GLY A 508 -7.20 30.32 -24.39
C GLY A 508 -7.53 29.35 -25.54
N GLU A 509 -7.01 28.13 -25.56
CA GLU A 509 -7.37 27.15 -26.60
C GLU A 509 -8.62 26.32 -26.26
N PRO A 510 -9.47 25.99 -27.25
CA PRO A 510 -10.62 25.11 -27.03
C PRO A 510 -10.19 23.68 -26.65
N GLU A 511 -10.92 23.10 -25.71
CA GLU A 511 -10.66 21.77 -25.19
C GLU A 511 -10.81 20.68 -26.28
N THR A 512 -9.77 19.88 -26.52
CA THR A 512 -9.79 18.82 -27.54
C THR A 512 -10.44 17.55 -26.98
N ALA A 513 -10.91 16.65 -27.86
CA ALA A 513 -11.50 15.38 -27.45
C ALA A 513 -10.49 14.50 -26.69
N GLU A 514 -9.21 14.58 -27.03
CA GLU A 514 -8.10 13.92 -26.35
C GLU A 514 -7.88 14.46 -24.93
N THR A 515 -8.03 15.78 -24.75
CA THR A 515 -7.90 16.41 -23.42
C THR A 515 -9.05 15.99 -22.50
N ARG A 516 -10.28 15.95 -23.03
CA ARG A 516 -11.46 15.47 -22.29
C ARG A 516 -11.35 13.99 -21.93
N ALA A 517 -10.83 13.18 -22.84
CA ALA A 517 -10.62 11.75 -22.61
C ALA A 517 -9.72 11.48 -21.40
N ILE A 518 -8.64 12.25 -21.25
CA ILE A 518 -7.70 12.12 -20.13
C ILE A 518 -8.38 12.50 -18.81
N LYS A 519 -9.11 13.63 -18.78
CA LYS A 519 -9.87 14.07 -17.60
C LYS A 519 -10.92 13.05 -17.16
N LEU A 520 -11.56 12.39 -18.13
CA LEU A 520 -12.61 11.42 -17.87
C LEU A 520 -12.06 10.03 -17.55
N ASN A 521 -10.77 9.74 -17.80
CA ASN A 521 -10.21 8.40 -17.64
C ASN A 521 -10.39 7.87 -16.21
N GLU A 522 -10.00 8.66 -15.21
CA GLU A 522 -10.09 8.25 -13.80
C GLU A 522 -11.54 8.26 -13.30
N LEU A 523 -12.34 9.25 -13.73
CA LEU A 523 -13.76 9.31 -13.39
C LEU A 523 -14.52 8.10 -13.94
N VAL A 524 -14.23 7.68 -15.18
CA VAL A 524 -14.82 6.48 -15.77
C VAL A 524 -14.34 5.23 -15.04
N ALA A 525 -13.06 5.13 -14.70
CA ALA A 525 -12.53 4.01 -13.91
C ALA A 525 -13.19 3.92 -12.52
N GLN A 526 -13.37 5.05 -11.84
CA GLN A 526 -14.04 5.13 -10.55
C GLN A 526 -15.52 4.75 -10.65
N GLU A 527 -16.25 5.27 -11.64
CA GLU A 527 -17.66 4.92 -11.89
C GLU A 527 -17.85 3.43 -12.21
N LEU A 528 -16.89 2.83 -12.94
CA LEU A 528 -16.89 1.39 -13.21
C LEU A 528 -16.76 0.56 -11.91
N LEU A 529 -16.00 1.04 -10.92
CA LEU A 529 -15.88 0.40 -9.62
C LEU A 529 -17.05 0.66 -8.69
N GLU A 530 -17.54 1.91 -8.60
CA GLU A 530 -18.63 2.29 -7.70
C GLU A 530 -19.94 1.61 -8.10
N ARG A 531 -20.17 1.47 -9.41
CA ARG A 531 -21.29 0.68 -9.94
C ARG A 531 -21.00 -0.82 -9.89
N ALA A 532 -19.78 -1.21 -9.50
CA ALA A 532 -19.24 -2.56 -9.49
C ALA A 532 -19.55 -3.31 -10.81
N LEU A 533 -19.28 -2.61 -11.91
CA LEU A 533 -19.35 -3.10 -13.29
C LEU A 533 -18.13 -3.94 -13.66
N THR A 534 -17.00 -3.74 -12.98
CA THR A 534 -15.75 -4.50 -13.15
C THR A 534 -14.97 -4.51 -11.84
N GLU A 535 -13.82 -5.18 -11.81
CA GLU A 535 -12.92 -5.25 -10.66
C GLU A 535 -11.67 -4.39 -10.88
N ASP A 536 -11.06 -3.98 -9.78
CA ASP A 536 -9.94 -3.01 -9.77
C ASP A 536 -8.73 -3.50 -10.59
N GLY A 537 -8.37 -4.78 -10.47
CA GLY A 537 -7.26 -5.37 -11.22
C GLY A 537 -7.45 -5.38 -12.74
N HIS A 538 -8.69 -5.36 -13.24
CA HIS A 538 -8.97 -5.27 -14.68
C HIS A 538 -8.89 -3.84 -15.21
N LEU A 539 -8.91 -2.84 -14.32
CA LEU A 539 -8.81 -1.42 -14.65
C LEU A 539 -7.40 -0.87 -14.57
N GLU A 540 -6.50 -1.54 -13.86
CA GLU A 540 -5.11 -1.12 -13.63
C GLU A 540 -4.42 -0.71 -14.94
N ARG A 541 -4.47 -1.58 -15.97
CA ARG A 541 -3.91 -1.28 -17.31
C ARG A 541 -4.55 -0.09 -18.02
N TYR A 542 -5.80 0.24 -17.72
CA TYR A 542 -6.50 1.37 -18.35
C TYR A 542 -6.32 2.68 -17.57
N ARG A 543 -6.07 2.60 -16.26
CA ARG A 543 -5.58 3.73 -15.46
C ARG A 543 -4.15 4.07 -15.85
N GLU A 544 -3.30 3.05 -15.96
CA GLU A 544 -1.89 3.18 -16.32
C GLU A 544 -1.69 3.66 -17.76
N TRP A 545 -2.44 3.18 -18.75
CA TRP A 545 -2.18 3.53 -20.17
C TRP A 545 -3.18 4.53 -20.77
N GLY A 546 -4.27 4.82 -20.04
CA GLY A 546 -5.44 5.52 -20.55
C GLY A 546 -6.35 4.59 -21.36
N MET A 547 -7.64 4.94 -21.44
CA MET A 547 -8.63 4.23 -22.25
C MET A 547 -8.58 4.75 -23.71
N PRO A 548 -8.01 3.99 -24.67
CA PRO A 548 -7.71 4.48 -26.02
C PRO A 548 -8.95 4.87 -26.83
N TRP A 549 -10.11 4.31 -26.50
CA TRP A 549 -11.38 4.59 -27.17
C TRP A 549 -11.99 5.95 -26.78
N LEU A 550 -11.64 6.51 -25.61
CA LEU A 550 -12.31 7.70 -25.07
C LEU A 550 -12.26 8.92 -26.02
N PRO A 551 -11.13 9.29 -26.65
CA PRO A 551 -11.09 10.46 -27.54
C PRO A 551 -12.07 10.34 -28.71
N MET A 552 -12.13 9.17 -29.34
CA MET A 552 -13.03 8.92 -30.47
C MET A 552 -14.48 8.75 -30.05
N VAL A 553 -14.72 8.20 -28.87
CA VAL A 553 -16.07 8.15 -28.30
C VAL A 553 -16.56 9.57 -28.05
N LEU A 554 -15.76 10.42 -27.39
CA LEU A 554 -16.12 11.78 -27.00
C LEU A 554 -16.35 12.71 -28.20
N SER A 555 -15.56 12.57 -29.27
CA SER A 555 -15.76 13.36 -30.49
C SER A 555 -17.03 13.01 -31.26
N ARG A 556 -17.59 11.81 -31.02
CA ARG A 556 -18.80 11.30 -31.68
C ARG A 556 -20.05 11.32 -30.81
N ILE A 557 -19.96 11.72 -29.54
CA ILE A 557 -21.15 11.82 -28.66
C ILE A 557 -22.16 12.76 -29.31
N PRO A 558 -23.44 12.34 -29.46
CA PRO A 558 -24.46 13.19 -30.04
C PRO A 558 -24.63 14.51 -29.25
N PRO A 559 -24.68 15.67 -29.94
CA PRO A 559 -24.84 16.98 -29.29
C PRO A 559 -26.17 17.14 -28.53
N GLU A 560 -27.13 16.25 -28.80
CA GLU A 560 -28.42 16.12 -28.11
C GLU A 560 -28.31 15.57 -26.67
N VAL A 561 -27.19 14.91 -26.31
CA VAL A 561 -26.91 14.52 -24.91
C VAL A 561 -26.35 15.71 -24.15
N LYS A 562 -27.21 16.64 -23.73
CA LYS A 562 -26.80 17.92 -23.12
C LYS A 562 -26.34 17.81 -21.65
N LYS A 563 -26.87 16.86 -20.88
CA LYS A 563 -26.53 16.69 -19.45
C LYS A 563 -25.26 15.85 -19.28
N GLU A 564 -24.30 16.34 -18.50
CA GLU A 564 -23.01 15.67 -18.26
C GLU A 564 -23.17 14.28 -17.63
N ASP A 565 -24.07 14.11 -16.66
CA ASP A 565 -24.32 12.78 -16.04
C ASP A 565 -24.76 11.73 -17.07
N ARG A 566 -25.55 12.15 -18.06
CA ARG A 566 -25.98 11.26 -19.16
C ARG A 566 -24.86 10.96 -20.13
N LYS A 567 -23.93 11.90 -20.37
CA LYS A 567 -22.73 11.63 -21.16
C LYS A 567 -21.84 10.63 -20.44
N MET A 568 -21.69 10.76 -19.12
CA MET A 568 -20.92 9.82 -18.31
C MET A 568 -21.50 8.40 -18.39
N ASP A 569 -22.82 8.23 -18.25
CA ASP A 569 -23.47 6.91 -18.40
C ASP A 569 -23.17 6.27 -19.77
N LEU A 570 -23.21 7.08 -20.84
CA LEU A 570 -22.88 6.61 -22.19
C LEU A 570 -21.41 6.22 -22.32
N VAL A 571 -20.49 7.01 -21.77
CA VAL A 571 -19.04 6.76 -21.81
C VAL A 571 -18.68 5.53 -20.98
N VAL A 572 -19.23 5.37 -19.78
CA VAL A 572 -19.03 4.19 -18.92
C VAL A 572 -19.54 2.94 -19.62
N TYR A 573 -20.71 3.01 -20.25
CA TYR A 573 -21.26 1.90 -21.02
C TYR A 573 -20.38 1.51 -22.21
N LEU A 574 -19.91 2.48 -23.00
CA LEU A 574 -19.03 2.20 -24.15
C LEU A 574 -17.67 1.67 -23.71
N SER A 575 -17.19 2.10 -22.54
CA SER A 575 -15.96 1.60 -21.93
C SER A 575 -16.09 0.15 -21.49
N CYS A 576 -17.26 -0.25 -20.96
CA CYS A 576 -17.56 -1.66 -20.70
C CYS A 576 -17.43 -2.52 -21.95
N LEU A 577 -17.96 -2.06 -23.10
CA LEU A 577 -17.84 -2.78 -24.38
C LEU A 577 -16.39 -2.91 -24.82
N ALA A 578 -15.59 -1.85 -24.69
CA ALA A 578 -14.17 -1.88 -25.01
C ALA A 578 -13.40 -2.86 -24.13
N ILE A 579 -13.69 -2.89 -22.82
CA ILE A 579 -13.06 -3.82 -21.87
C ILE A 579 -13.39 -5.27 -22.26
N ILE A 580 -14.65 -5.56 -22.59
CA ILE A 580 -15.07 -6.89 -23.08
C ILE A 580 -14.32 -7.26 -24.37
N MET A 581 -14.16 -6.33 -25.30
CA MET A 581 -13.39 -6.55 -26.55
C MET A 581 -11.91 -6.85 -26.31
N ASN A 582 -11.37 -6.46 -25.16
CA ASN A 582 -9.99 -6.75 -24.72
C ASN A 582 -9.91 -7.93 -23.71
N GLY A 583 -10.96 -8.75 -23.62
CA GLY A 583 -11.01 -9.91 -22.73
C GLY A 583 -11.06 -9.57 -21.22
N GLY A 584 -11.39 -8.34 -20.86
CA GLY A 584 -11.55 -7.92 -19.46
C GLY A 584 -12.93 -8.30 -18.90
N PHE A 585 -13.00 -8.52 -17.59
CA PHE A 585 -14.24 -8.85 -16.90
C PHE A 585 -15.18 -7.64 -16.78
N VAL A 586 -16.46 -7.83 -17.13
CA VAL A 586 -17.54 -6.87 -16.88
C VAL A 586 -18.79 -7.62 -16.43
N HIS A 587 -19.45 -7.14 -15.37
CA HIS A 587 -20.64 -7.76 -14.80
C HIS A 587 -21.89 -7.53 -15.66
N PHE A 588 -22.31 -8.54 -16.42
CA PHE A 588 -23.36 -8.42 -17.45
C PHE A 588 -24.74 -7.98 -16.92
N ALA A 589 -25.17 -8.43 -15.74
CA ALA A 589 -26.46 -8.02 -15.18
C ALA A 589 -26.55 -6.50 -14.97
N LYS A 590 -25.46 -5.90 -14.49
CA LYS A 590 -25.36 -4.45 -14.25
C LYS A 590 -25.16 -3.67 -15.54
N LEU A 591 -24.42 -4.24 -16.49
CA LEU A 591 -24.31 -3.68 -17.83
C LEU A 591 -25.67 -3.64 -18.55
N LYS A 592 -26.54 -4.64 -18.32
CA LYS A 592 -27.92 -4.68 -18.85
C LYS A 592 -28.78 -3.57 -18.25
N ASP A 593 -28.64 -3.28 -16.96
CA ASP A 593 -29.36 -2.17 -16.32
C ASP A 593 -28.87 -0.81 -16.82
N LEU A 594 -27.55 -0.64 -16.94
CA LEU A 594 -26.95 0.55 -17.56
C LEU A 594 -27.37 0.71 -19.04
N HIS A 595 -27.54 -0.39 -19.77
CA HIS A 595 -28.01 -0.36 -21.15
C HIS A 595 -29.41 0.23 -21.26
N LYS A 596 -30.32 -0.14 -20.35
CA LYS A 596 -31.70 0.34 -20.32
C LYS A 596 -31.79 1.83 -19.96
N SER A 597 -30.84 2.34 -19.18
CA SER A 597 -30.79 3.74 -18.75
C SER A 597 -30.04 4.66 -19.72
N LEU A 598 -29.60 4.16 -20.89
CA LEU A 598 -28.82 4.97 -21.82
C LEU A 598 -29.63 6.15 -22.37
N PRO A 599 -28.98 7.32 -22.54
CA PRO A 599 -29.64 8.52 -23.04
C PRO A 599 -29.93 8.49 -24.56
N VAL A 600 -29.44 7.47 -25.28
CA VAL A 600 -29.48 7.37 -26.75
C VAL A 600 -29.81 5.94 -27.16
N SER A 601 -30.64 5.79 -28.21
CA SER A 601 -31.03 4.48 -28.73
C SER A 601 -29.88 3.76 -29.44
N GLN A 602 -29.95 2.43 -29.48
CA GLN A 602 -28.95 1.60 -30.14
C GLN A 602 -28.81 1.89 -31.64
N LYS A 603 -29.93 2.13 -32.33
CA LYS A 603 -29.94 2.54 -33.74
C LYS A 603 -29.12 3.81 -33.97
N ARG A 604 -29.32 4.81 -33.09
CA ARG A 604 -28.59 6.07 -33.19
C ARG A 604 -27.09 5.90 -32.97
N LEU A 605 -26.68 5.02 -32.06
CA LEU A 605 -25.25 4.72 -31.81
C LEU A 605 -24.58 4.00 -33.00
N LEU A 606 -25.33 3.24 -33.80
CA LEU A 606 -24.86 2.67 -35.07
C LEU A 606 -24.70 3.75 -36.13
N ASP A 607 -25.70 4.64 -36.27
CA ASP A 607 -25.69 5.72 -37.28
C ASP A 607 -24.49 6.66 -37.11
N ILE A 608 -24.07 6.94 -35.87
CA ILE A 608 -22.90 7.78 -35.57
C ILE A 608 -21.59 6.99 -35.43
N ARG A 609 -21.60 5.70 -35.78
CA ARG A 609 -20.43 4.81 -35.75
C ARG A 609 -19.74 4.78 -34.38
N LEU A 610 -20.50 4.78 -33.29
CA LEU A 610 -19.99 4.42 -31.95
C LEU A 610 -20.03 2.92 -31.71
N ARG A 611 -20.99 2.23 -32.34
CA ARG A 611 -21.09 0.76 -32.34
C ARG A 611 -21.00 0.21 -33.76
N SER A 612 -20.49 -1.00 -33.87
CA SER A 612 -20.43 -1.80 -35.09
C SER A 612 -21.77 -2.48 -35.38
N VAL A 613 -22.01 -2.89 -36.62
CA VAL A 613 -23.14 -3.78 -36.99
C VAL A 613 -22.94 -5.22 -36.51
N PHE A 614 -21.73 -5.58 -36.10
CA PHE A 614 -21.39 -6.91 -35.59
C PHE A 614 -21.60 -7.03 -34.08
N SER A 615 -22.29 -8.09 -33.66
CA SER A 615 -22.54 -8.39 -32.25
C SER A 615 -21.37 -9.14 -31.59
N LEU A 616 -21.21 -8.96 -30.28
CA LEU A 616 -20.36 -9.81 -29.47
C LEU A 616 -21.05 -11.18 -29.34
N LYS A 617 -20.45 -12.24 -29.87
CA LYS A 617 -21.04 -13.60 -29.87
C LYS A 617 -21.32 -14.04 -28.42
N THR A 618 -22.60 -14.22 -28.12
CA THR A 618 -23.17 -15.07 -27.05
C THR A 618 -22.59 -14.87 -25.64
N ILE A 619 -22.82 -13.71 -25.02
CA ILE A 619 -22.45 -13.48 -23.60
C ILE A 619 -23.67 -13.16 -22.70
N CYS A 620 -24.80 -12.72 -23.26
CA CYS A 620 -26.02 -12.44 -22.49
C CYS A 620 -27.28 -12.86 -23.29
N ARG A 621 -28.11 -13.77 -22.75
CA ARG A 621 -29.28 -14.36 -23.49
C ARG A 621 -30.37 -13.35 -23.88
N ASP A 622 -30.47 -12.21 -23.19
CA ASP A 622 -31.59 -11.27 -23.34
C ASP A 622 -31.19 -9.88 -23.87
N THR A 623 -29.93 -9.66 -24.30
CA THR A 623 -29.47 -8.34 -24.74
C THR A 623 -28.38 -8.47 -25.78
N VAL A 624 -28.65 -7.92 -26.98
CA VAL A 624 -27.68 -7.91 -28.08
C VAL A 624 -26.69 -6.75 -27.86
N LEU A 625 -25.47 -7.10 -27.48
CA LEU A 625 -24.36 -6.15 -27.37
C LEU A 625 -23.60 -6.10 -28.70
N TYR A 626 -23.33 -4.89 -29.17
CA TYR A 626 -22.55 -4.66 -30.39
C TYR A 626 -21.15 -4.23 -30.01
N ARG A 627 -20.18 -4.59 -30.84
CA ARG A 627 -18.80 -4.11 -30.70
C ARG A 627 -18.76 -2.59 -30.83
N LEU A 628 -17.69 -1.97 -30.34
CA LEU A 628 -17.34 -0.62 -30.79
C LEU A 628 -17.03 -0.65 -32.29
N ALA A 629 -17.27 0.45 -32.99
CA ALA A 629 -16.98 0.54 -34.42
C ALA A 629 -15.49 0.29 -34.69
N ASP A 630 -15.17 -0.35 -35.82
CA ASP A 630 -13.82 -0.84 -36.13
C ASP A 630 -12.76 0.27 -36.24
N ASP A 631 -13.20 1.51 -36.45
CA ASP A 631 -12.34 2.68 -36.49
C ASP A 631 -12.09 3.32 -35.12
N ILE A 632 -12.70 2.81 -34.03
CA ILE A 632 -12.42 3.22 -32.65
C ILE A 632 -11.29 2.32 -32.10
N PRO A 633 -10.15 2.89 -31.69
CA PRO A 633 -9.04 2.11 -31.16
C PRO A 633 -9.42 1.50 -29.80
N THR A 634 -9.48 0.18 -29.75
CA THR A 634 -9.81 -0.56 -28.52
C THR A 634 -8.60 -1.20 -27.87
N THR A 635 -7.53 -1.48 -28.63
CA THR A 635 -6.33 -2.14 -28.15
C THR A 635 -5.31 -1.15 -27.58
N LEU A 636 -4.62 -1.55 -26.49
CA LEU A 636 -3.50 -0.80 -25.92
C LEU A 636 -2.23 -1.01 -26.78
N PRO A 637 -1.32 -0.02 -26.88
CA PRO A 637 -0.07 -0.17 -27.62
C PRO A 637 0.81 -1.29 -27.02
N ALA A 638 1.36 -2.17 -27.86
CA ALA A 638 2.28 -3.21 -27.41
C ALA A 638 3.57 -2.59 -26.82
N THR A 639 3.99 -3.04 -25.64
CA THR A 639 5.27 -2.72 -25.02
C THR A 639 6.43 -3.19 -25.91
N ARG A 640 6.98 -2.30 -26.74
CA ARG A 640 8.29 -2.52 -27.35
C ARG A 640 9.36 -2.22 -26.30
N ASN A 641 9.84 -3.28 -25.66
CA ASN A 641 11.10 -3.25 -24.91
C ASN A 641 12.23 -2.77 -25.85
N PRO A 642 12.89 -1.63 -25.61
CA PRO A 642 13.89 -1.07 -26.54
C PRO A 642 15.15 -1.92 -26.70
N TYR A 643 15.34 -2.97 -25.90
CA TYR A 643 16.51 -3.86 -25.96
C TYR A 643 16.10 -5.32 -26.20
N ARG A 644 15.55 -5.61 -27.38
CA ARG A 644 15.86 -6.87 -28.07
C ARG A 644 16.54 -6.54 -29.38
N GLY A 645 17.87 -6.54 -29.34
CA GLY A 645 18.69 -6.60 -30.54
C GLY A 645 18.18 -7.69 -31.47
N ARG A 646 17.92 -7.28 -32.71
CA ARG A 646 17.64 -8.13 -33.88
C ARG A 646 18.49 -9.40 -33.87
N LYS A 647 17.84 -10.55 -33.81
CA LYS A 647 18.20 -11.74 -34.61
C LYS A 647 16.92 -12.42 -35.08
N GLY A 648 16.79 -12.53 -36.40
CA GLY A 648 16.01 -13.56 -37.08
C GLY A 648 14.49 -13.41 -37.11
N ARG A 649 13.99 -12.82 -38.20
CA ARG A 649 12.77 -13.14 -38.97
C ARG A 649 12.55 -14.69 -39.00
N GLU A 650 11.36 -15.29 -38.93
CA GLU A 650 10.16 -15.20 -39.79
C GLU A 650 8.91 -15.78 -39.09
N GLU A 651 7.76 -15.44 -39.69
CA GLU A 651 6.34 -15.82 -39.50
C GLU A 651 6.10 -17.28 -39.02
N GLU A 652 5.07 -17.61 -38.23
CA GLU A 652 3.66 -17.63 -38.65
C GLU A 652 2.69 -17.50 -37.46
N ALA A 653 1.59 -16.80 -37.70
CA ALA A 653 0.45 -16.63 -36.82
C ALA A 653 -0.33 -17.94 -36.64
N GLN A 654 -0.65 -18.33 -35.39
CA GLN A 654 -1.82 -19.17 -35.09
C GLN A 654 -2.47 -18.74 -33.77
N GLU A 655 -3.79 -18.62 -33.83
CA GLU A 655 -4.72 -18.13 -32.80
C GLU A 655 -4.57 -18.81 -31.43
N GLU A 656 -4.49 -18.02 -30.36
CA GLU A 656 -4.57 -18.49 -28.97
C GLU A 656 -6.02 -18.43 -28.48
N GLU A 657 -6.57 -19.58 -28.08
CA GLU A 657 -7.75 -19.69 -27.21
C GLU A 657 -7.34 -19.57 -25.73
N PRO A 658 -8.24 -19.11 -24.83
CA PRO A 658 -7.90 -18.76 -23.45
C PRO A 658 -7.52 -19.98 -22.60
N ALA A 659 -6.60 -19.75 -21.65
CA ALA A 659 -6.13 -20.72 -20.67
C ALA A 659 -7.19 -21.05 -19.60
N ASP A 660 -7.33 -22.34 -19.27
CA ASP A 660 -8.16 -22.88 -18.19
C ASP A 660 -7.25 -23.28 -17.00
N PRO A 661 -7.57 -22.95 -15.74
CA PRO A 661 -6.73 -23.23 -14.59
C PRO A 661 -7.02 -24.64 -14.04
N GLY A 662 -6.07 -25.56 -14.21
CA GLY A 662 -6.21 -26.91 -13.66
C GLY A 662 -4.86 -27.63 -13.52
N LEU A 663 -4.16 -27.37 -12.42
CA LEU A 663 -3.19 -28.31 -11.87
C LEU A 663 -3.89 -29.05 -10.72
N ASP A 664 -4.25 -30.29 -10.97
CA ASP A 664 -4.94 -31.19 -10.04
C ASP A 664 -3.93 -31.80 -9.05
N GLU A 665 -4.16 -31.60 -7.75
CA GLU A 665 -3.33 -32.07 -6.60
C GLU A 665 -3.12 -33.60 -6.60
N SER A 666 -3.96 -34.35 -7.32
CA SER A 666 -3.90 -35.81 -7.44
C SER A 666 -2.62 -36.34 -8.13
N THR A 667 -1.94 -35.51 -8.93
CA THR A 667 -0.74 -35.93 -9.70
C THR A 667 0.53 -35.96 -8.84
N SER A 668 0.60 -35.11 -7.81
CA SER A 668 1.77 -34.98 -6.93
C SER A 668 1.88 -36.09 -5.89
N GLN A 669 0.76 -36.73 -5.53
CA GLN A 669 0.73 -37.80 -4.53
C GLN A 669 1.17 -39.17 -5.09
N LEU A 670 1.04 -39.40 -6.40
CA LEU A 670 1.36 -40.70 -7.02
C LEU A 670 2.87 -40.98 -7.20
N LEU A 671 3.72 -39.95 -7.13
CA LEU A 671 5.18 -40.09 -7.30
C LEU A 671 5.94 -40.25 -5.97
N VAL A 672 5.24 -40.24 -4.83
CA VAL A 672 5.85 -40.27 -3.49
C VAL A 672 5.88 -41.68 -2.90
N GLU A 673 5.09 -42.62 -3.39
CA GLU A 673 4.88 -43.91 -2.70
C GLU A 673 5.77 -45.10 -3.16
N GLU A 674 6.59 -45.00 -4.21
CA GLU A 674 7.51 -46.09 -4.57
C GLU A 674 8.93 -45.58 -4.92
N ASP A 675 9.90 -46.05 -4.11
CA ASP A 675 11.36 -46.03 -4.25
C ASP A 675 12.21 -44.79 -3.86
N SER A 676 12.81 -44.94 -2.69
CA SER A 676 13.96 -44.20 -2.17
C SER A 676 15.24 -44.45 -2.96
N ARG A 677 15.50 -43.67 -4.01
CA ARG A 677 16.85 -43.45 -4.58
C ARG A 677 17.03 -42.02 -5.08
N GLN A 678 17.89 -41.26 -4.39
CA GLN A 678 18.53 -40.00 -4.78
C GLN A 678 17.65 -38.90 -5.41
N ALA A 679 17.46 -37.81 -4.65
CA ALA A 679 16.84 -36.56 -5.07
C ALA A 679 17.40 -36.03 -6.41
N ARG A 680 16.64 -36.22 -7.48
CA ARG A 680 16.71 -35.43 -8.73
C ARG A 680 15.46 -34.53 -8.78
N SER A 681 15.65 -33.31 -9.27
CA SER A 681 14.67 -32.22 -9.15
C SER A 681 13.27 -32.58 -9.68
N ILE A 682 12.27 -32.38 -8.83
CA ILE A 682 10.85 -32.40 -9.17
C ILE A 682 10.56 -31.22 -10.12
N SER A 683 10.69 -31.45 -11.42
CA SER A 683 10.14 -30.59 -12.50
C SER A 683 10.27 -31.32 -13.86
N MET A 684 9.74 -32.54 -13.97
CA MET A 684 9.61 -33.28 -15.24
C MET A 684 8.28 -32.97 -15.97
N ALA A 685 7.46 -32.06 -15.45
CA ALA A 685 6.24 -31.61 -16.12
C ALA A 685 6.56 -30.49 -17.13
N ARG A 686 6.14 -30.64 -18.39
CA ARG A 686 6.28 -29.52 -19.34
C ARG A 686 5.34 -28.37 -18.95
N PRO A 687 5.80 -27.10 -18.99
CA PRO A 687 4.94 -25.94 -18.73
C PRO A 687 3.73 -25.95 -19.66
N ALA A 688 2.53 -25.85 -19.09
CA ALA A 688 1.31 -25.68 -19.86
C ALA A 688 1.38 -24.35 -20.62
N GLY A 689 1.38 -24.40 -21.96
CA GLY A 689 1.43 -23.21 -22.82
C GLY A 689 2.35 -23.33 -24.04
N LYS A 690 3.23 -24.33 -24.14
CA LYS A 690 4.03 -24.58 -25.35
C LYS A 690 3.51 -25.77 -26.15
N ARG A 691 2.92 -25.56 -27.33
CA ARG A 691 2.62 -26.62 -28.31
C ARG A 691 3.92 -27.16 -28.94
N THR A 692 4.70 -27.91 -28.17
CA THR A 692 5.81 -28.70 -28.72
C THR A 692 5.27 -29.93 -29.44
N LYS A 693 5.78 -30.25 -30.64
CA LYS A 693 5.44 -31.50 -31.37
C LYS A 693 5.73 -32.72 -30.47
N TRP A 694 4.88 -33.73 -30.53
CA TRP A 694 5.12 -35.00 -29.83
C TRP A 694 6.29 -35.72 -30.51
N SER A 695 7.28 -36.15 -29.74
CA SER A 695 8.39 -36.92 -30.29
C SER A 695 7.94 -38.35 -30.60
N PRO A 696 8.60 -39.07 -31.53
CA PRO A 696 8.29 -40.49 -31.79
C PRO A 696 8.41 -41.36 -30.52
N GLN A 697 9.35 -41.02 -29.63
CA GLN A 697 9.53 -41.67 -28.34
C GLN A 697 8.37 -41.39 -27.39
N GLU A 698 7.88 -40.14 -27.31
CA GLU A 698 6.70 -39.77 -26.51
C GLU A 698 5.43 -40.48 -27.02
N LEU A 699 5.26 -40.59 -28.34
CA LEU A 699 4.10 -41.26 -28.95
C LEU A 699 4.08 -42.77 -28.68
N ALA A 700 5.25 -43.42 -28.61
CA ALA A 700 5.35 -44.84 -28.28
C ALA A 700 4.84 -45.17 -26.87
N LEU A 701 4.80 -44.18 -25.97
CA LEU A 701 4.33 -44.33 -24.59
C LEU A 701 2.82 -44.04 -24.44
N VAL A 702 2.15 -43.53 -25.48
CA VAL A 702 0.71 -43.26 -25.44
C VAL A 702 -0.05 -44.56 -25.72
N ARG A 703 -0.64 -45.13 -24.68
CA ARG A 703 -1.46 -46.34 -24.77
C ARG A 703 -2.95 -46.00 -24.82
N ASP A 704 -3.70 -46.90 -25.44
CA ASP A 704 -5.16 -46.80 -25.54
C ASP A 704 -5.81 -48.13 -25.18
N THR A 705 -5.98 -48.38 -23.88
CA THR A 705 -6.59 -49.61 -23.37
C THR A 705 -8.08 -49.47 -23.08
N GLY A 706 -8.66 -48.30 -23.35
CA GLY A 706 -10.05 -47.92 -23.04
C GLY A 706 -10.23 -47.14 -21.73
N ASP A 707 -9.28 -47.23 -20.79
CA ASP A 707 -9.32 -46.50 -19.51
C ASP A 707 -8.36 -45.31 -19.52
N LEU A 708 -8.91 -44.10 -19.57
CA LEU A 708 -8.12 -42.86 -19.61
C LEU A 708 -7.28 -42.64 -18.35
N GLU A 709 -7.76 -43.07 -17.20
CA GLU A 709 -7.08 -42.82 -15.93
C GLU A 709 -5.88 -43.75 -15.78
N ALA A 710 -6.09 -45.04 -16.04
CA ALA A 710 -5.04 -46.05 -16.00
C ALA A 710 -3.97 -45.78 -17.07
N ASP A 711 -4.37 -45.44 -18.29
CA ASP A 711 -3.44 -45.15 -19.39
C ASP A 711 -2.59 -43.90 -19.11
N TYR A 712 -3.19 -42.85 -18.53
CA TYR A 712 -2.43 -41.65 -18.19
C TYR A 712 -1.45 -41.88 -17.04
N LYS A 713 -1.83 -42.66 -16.02
CA LYS A 713 -0.91 -43.04 -14.93
C LYS A 713 0.26 -43.86 -15.46
N SER A 714 0.00 -44.85 -16.31
CA SER A 714 1.06 -45.63 -16.96
C SER A 714 1.96 -44.75 -17.84
N TYR A 715 1.39 -43.79 -18.57
CA TYR A 715 2.15 -42.85 -19.40
C TYR A 715 3.09 -41.97 -18.57
N VAL A 716 2.63 -41.42 -17.44
CA VAL A 716 3.48 -40.60 -16.56
C VAL A 716 4.62 -41.43 -15.99
N LYS A 717 4.34 -42.68 -15.59
CA LYS A 717 5.36 -43.63 -15.10
C LYS A 717 6.37 -43.99 -16.18
N ASP A 718 5.92 -44.39 -17.37
CA ASP A 718 6.78 -44.76 -18.50
C ASP A 718 7.64 -43.56 -18.97
N CYS A 719 7.10 -42.33 -18.91
CA CYS A 719 7.84 -41.10 -19.16
C CYS A 719 8.93 -40.86 -18.10
N PHE A 720 8.61 -41.08 -16.82
CA PHE A 720 9.56 -40.96 -15.73
C PHE A 720 10.70 -41.98 -15.87
N ASP A 721 10.37 -43.25 -16.12
CA ASP A 721 11.33 -44.34 -16.30
C ASP A 721 12.23 -44.15 -17.55
N SER A 722 11.74 -43.41 -18.54
CA SER A 722 12.46 -43.09 -19.78
C SER A 722 13.20 -41.73 -19.75
N ASP A 723 13.17 -41.00 -18.62
CA ASP A 723 13.72 -39.63 -18.46
C ASP A 723 13.14 -38.62 -19.48
N ILE A 724 11.86 -38.77 -19.81
CA ILE A 724 11.12 -37.93 -20.75
C ILE A 724 10.13 -37.04 -19.97
N PRO A 725 10.09 -35.72 -20.21
CA PRO A 725 9.10 -34.86 -19.59
C PRO A 725 7.66 -35.24 -19.99
N HIS A 726 6.81 -35.53 -19.01
CA HIS A 726 5.43 -35.91 -19.28
C HIS A 726 4.57 -34.67 -19.61
N ARG A 727 3.51 -34.89 -20.42
CA ARG A 727 2.52 -33.87 -20.79
C ARG A 727 1.31 -33.89 -19.87
N SER A 728 0.52 -32.82 -19.88
CA SER A 728 -0.72 -32.76 -19.11
C SER A 728 -1.75 -33.80 -19.60
N LYS A 729 -2.64 -34.22 -18.70
CA LYS A 729 -3.71 -35.19 -18.98
C LYS A 729 -4.60 -34.79 -20.16
N GLN A 730 -4.92 -33.50 -20.28
CA GLN A 730 -5.67 -32.98 -21.43
C GLN A 730 -4.90 -33.13 -22.75
N SER A 731 -3.59 -32.87 -22.75
CA SER A 731 -2.74 -33.04 -23.94
C SER A 731 -2.65 -34.52 -24.33
N PHE A 732 -2.48 -35.40 -23.34
CA PHE A 732 -2.48 -36.85 -23.52
C PHE A 732 -3.80 -37.37 -24.10
N LYS A 733 -4.94 -36.94 -23.54
CA LYS A 733 -6.28 -37.28 -24.04
C LYS A 733 -6.49 -36.83 -25.48
N ALA A 734 -6.08 -35.61 -25.82
CA ALA A 734 -6.19 -35.07 -27.17
C ALA A 734 -5.32 -35.83 -28.18
N MET A 735 -4.11 -36.26 -27.78
CA MET A 735 -3.24 -37.06 -28.64
C MET A 735 -3.79 -38.47 -28.86
N ARG A 736 -4.25 -39.13 -27.80
CA ARG A 736 -4.91 -40.43 -27.88
C ARG A 736 -6.10 -40.42 -28.83
N TRP A 737 -6.93 -39.37 -28.77
CA TRP A 737 -8.04 -39.21 -29.70
C TRP A 737 -7.58 -39.06 -31.15
N ARG A 738 -6.52 -38.26 -31.41
CA ARG A 738 -5.93 -38.13 -32.76
C ARG A 738 -5.28 -39.41 -33.29
N MET A 739 -4.80 -40.29 -32.43
CA MET A 739 -4.26 -41.60 -32.83
C MET A 739 -5.34 -42.63 -33.15
N ARG A 740 -6.61 -42.38 -32.80
CA ARG A 740 -7.76 -43.21 -33.23
C ARG A 740 -8.30 -42.83 -34.61
N ASP A 741 -8.08 -41.58 -35.01
CA ASP A 741 -8.58 -41.01 -36.27
C ASP A 741 -7.57 -41.11 -37.44
N ASN A 742 -6.37 -41.64 -37.19
CA ASN A 742 -5.36 -42.05 -38.18
C ASN A 742 -5.21 -43.57 -38.14
#